data_AF-A0A9D7QHM0-F1
#
_entry.id   AF-A0A9D7QHM0-F1
#
_cell.length_a   1.000
_cell.length_b   1.000
_cell.length_c   1.000
_cell.angle_alpha   90.00
_cell.angle_beta   90.00
_cell.angle_gamma   90.00
#
_symmetry.space_group_name_H-M   'P 1'
#
loop_
_entity.id
_entity.type
_entity.pdbx_description
1 polymer ?
#
loop_
_entity_poly.entity_id
_entity_poly.type
_entity_poly.pdbx_seq_one_letter_code
_entity_poly.pdbx_strand_id
1 'polypeptide(L)'
;MGVLPENACRTVNAGGQAAALTGGSLTSTLKDLVTLPSLPISNCGALDVKKVGTSPGMTSPDLFHYVVDQSPKANAADVDIVHDGSLKVNLNGSGSTTEPDTTYTELDASITLGGVHNWTNVNSQPDYKIVEDTIPDPWTLKTITCTYTDIFATSRPTKTVTIYEDGAYTANRFLVPPATFANATVPPASCTITNEATALTLNKVLPNDHGGTKTSADFVLSATGANNVKVINSADPKANDPTVGATKLVKPGTYTLAETPATTPGYTTSAWTCVDGAGATVAVNSSSQVTVTAGQSVICSITNDDKPAKLTLVKKVTNDNGGAAAASAWTLTATGPTTGVTGATGSTPVTAREVAAGTYTLSESGPTGYTASAWSCVLTGTTTAVTVTAAKVALGLGDDVTCTITNDDQQGKLTLDKILINDNGGTLTSGTWTLKATNTTNAATTPVSGNDDNPDAGSTIAATNVNAGTYKLEEDPATTAGYTASAWTCIDTTTNTSVDVTNSEVTIANGQNVICTVNNDDQTAHLKLVKTITNNNGGTATVTDWTLTATGPTTISGITGTGDVDKDVNAGSYTLSETGPAGYVGTWSCVNAAGDPVTVNANNGITVALAQSVTCTVNNDDQTAHLKLVKTITNNNGGTATVTDWTLTATGPTTIRGSPEPVMSTRTSTPARTR
;
A
#
# COMPACT_ATOMS: atom_id res chain seq x y z
N MET A 1 -59.96 86.38 -17.67
CA MET A 1 -59.83 86.10 -16.22
C MET A 1 -59.79 84.59 -16.06
N GLY A 2 -58.60 84.03 -15.89
CA GLY A 2 -58.45 82.62 -15.54
C GLY A 2 -59.01 82.39 -14.13
N VAL A 3 -59.71 81.28 -13.93
CA VAL A 3 -60.35 80.94 -12.65
C VAL A 3 -59.30 80.57 -11.58
N LEU A 4 -58.12 80.13 -12.01
CA LEU A 4 -56.97 79.79 -11.16
C LEU A 4 -55.68 80.41 -11.75
N PRO A 5 -54.71 80.81 -10.91
CA PRO A 5 -53.42 81.31 -11.37
C PRO A 5 -52.59 80.18 -11.98
N GLU A 6 -51.78 80.50 -12.97
CA GLU A 6 -50.86 79.55 -13.62
C GLU A 6 -49.60 79.28 -12.79
N ASN A 7 -49.22 80.24 -11.92
CA ASN A 7 -47.96 80.26 -11.19
C ASN A 7 -48.07 79.87 -9.70
N ALA A 8 -49.20 79.32 -9.27
CA ALA A 8 -49.39 78.93 -7.87
C ALA A 8 -50.45 77.83 -7.74
N CYS A 9 -50.20 76.90 -6.82
CA CYS A 9 -51.18 75.89 -6.46
C CYS A 9 -52.31 76.55 -5.65
N ARG A 10 -53.53 76.48 -6.18
CA ARG A 10 -54.74 77.04 -5.61
C ARG A 10 -55.92 76.10 -5.80
N THR A 11 -56.71 75.98 -4.74
CA THR A 11 -58.01 75.33 -4.78
C THR A 11 -59.07 76.35 -4.46
N VAL A 12 -60.04 76.53 -5.36
CA VAL A 12 -61.20 77.40 -5.15
C VAL A 12 -62.47 76.55 -5.16
N ASN A 13 -63.35 76.79 -4.21
CA ASN A 13 -64.66 76.13 -4.20
C ASN A 13 -65.62 76.96 -5.04
N ALA A 14 -65.88 76.52 -6.27
CA ALA A 14 -66.93 77.08 -7.10
C ALA A 14 -68.28 76.55 -6.61
N GLY A 15 -68.94 77.34 -5.76
CA GLY A 15 -70.28 77.10 -5.27
C GLY A 15 -71.13 78.35 -5.41
N GLY A 16 -72.45 78.19 -5.41
CA GLY A 16 -73.38 79.32 -5.50
C GLY A 16 -74.81 78.90 -5.24
N GLN A 17 -75.62 79.88 -4.84
CA GLN A 17 -77.07 79.76 -4.80
C GLN A 17 -77.62 80.43 -6.06
N ALA A 18 -78.32 79.67 -6.90
CA ALA A 18 -79.12 80.24 -7.97
C ALA A 18 -80.55 80.45 -7.45
N ALA A 19 -81.02 81.70 -7.49
CA ALA A 19 -82.39 82.06 -7.13
C ALA A 19 -83.15 82.48 -8.40
N ALA A 20 -84.27 81.80 -8.68
CA ALA A 20 -85.18 82.24 -9.73
C ALA A 20 -86.16 83.28 -9.17
N LEU A 21 -86.05 84.52 -9.62
CA LEU A 21 -87.01 85.60 -9.36
C LEU A 21 -88.01 85.66 -10.52
N THR A 22 -89.26 85.25 -10.31
CA THR A 22 -90.34 85.50 -11.28
C THR A 22 -91.09 86.77 -10.88
N GLY A 23 -90.84 87.86 -11.61
CA GLY A 23 -91.60 89.11 -11.51
C GLY A 23 -90.83 90.26 -10.85
N GLY A 24 -90.64 91.36 -11.61
CA GLY A 24 -89.91 92.57 -11.22
C GLY A 24 -90.66 93.48 -10.25
N SER A 25 -90.96 92.99 -9.04
CA SER A 25 -91.51 93.78 -7.93
C SER A 25 -90.54 93.80 -6.74
N LEU A 26 -90.45 94.93 -6.05
CA LEU A 26 -89.61 95.13 -4.85
C LEU A 26 -90.10 94.35 -3.60
N THR A 27 -91.19 93.59 -3.72
CA THR A 27 -91.81 92.79 -2.65
C THR A 27 -91.88 91.28 -2.95
N SER A 28 -91.22 90.81 -4.03
CA SER A 28 -91.23 89.38 -4.39
C SER A 28 -90.47 88.52 -3.38
N THR A 29 -91.06 87.42 -2.92
CA THR A 29 -90.44 86.44 -2.02
C THR A 29 -89.74 85.32 -2.80
N LEU A 30 -88.56 84.93 -2.32
CA LEU A 30 -87.70 83.92 -2.95
C LEU A 30 -88.40 82.55 -2.95
N LYS A 31 -88.67 81.98 -4.14
CA LYS A 31 -89.50 80.76 -4.26
C LYS A 31 -88.71 79.46 -4.29
N ASP A 32 -87.49 79.50 -4.83
CA ASP A 32 -86.62 78.33 -4.89
C ASP A 32 -85.16 78.76 -4.77
N LEU A 33 -84.41 78.06 -3.91
CA LEU A 33 -83.00 78.31 -3.65
C LEU A 33 -82.23 77.05 -4.00
N VAL A 34 -81.73 76.97 -5.23
CA VAL A 34 -80.92 75.84 -5.66
C VAL A 34 -79.51 76.08 -5.15
N THR A 35 -79.15 75.39 -4.05
CA THR A 35 -77.77 75.33 -3.59
C THR A 35 -77.05 74.29 -4.42
N LEU A 36 -76.14 74.73 -5.30
CA LEU A 36 -75.28 73.79 -6.00
C LEU A 36 -74.22 73.28 -5.01
N PRO A 37 -73.98 71.96 -4.93
CA PRO A 37 -72.88 71.44 -4.13
C PRO A 37 -71.57 72.10 -4.58
N SER A 38 -70.76 72.55 -3.62
CA SER A 38 -69.50 73.22 -3.91
C SER A 38 -68.61 72.31 -4.74
N LEU A 39 -68.19 72.79 -5.92
CA LEU A 39 -67.24 72.09 -6.77
C LEU A 39 -65.84 72.65 -6.49
N PRO A 40 -64.94 71.91 -5.85
CA PRO A 40 -63.54 72.30 -5.75
C PRO A 40 -62.95 72.26 -7.16
N ILE A 41 -62.46 73.41 -7.61
CA ILE A 41 -61.63 73.55 -8.78
C ILE A 41 -60.21 73.78 -8.26
N SER A 42 -59.33 72.83 -8.52
CA SER A 42 -57.94 72.88 -8.09
C SER A 42 -57.02 72.77 -9.30
N ASN A 43 -55.90 73.50 -9.29
CA ASN A 43 -54.76 73.27 -10.16
C ASN A 43 -53.59 72.64 -9.39
N CYS A 44 -53.82 72.16 -8.16
CA CYS A 44 -52.81 71.48 -7.37
C CYS A 44 -52.79 70.00 -7.76
N GLY A 45 -51.74 69.58 -8.43
CA GLY A 45 -51.44 68.20 -8.78
C GLY A 45 -50.46 67.52 -7.82
N ALA A 46 -50.14 66.28 -8.18
CA ALA A 46 -49.16 65.46 -7.50
C ALA A 46 -48.36 64.63 -8.52
N LEU A 47 -47.10 64.35 -8.19
CA LEU A 47 -46.17 63.59 -9.01
C LEU A 47 -45.42 62.57 -8.15
N ASP A 48 -45.49 61.31 -8.55
CA ASP A 48 -44.71 60.22 -7.99
C ASP A 48 -43.53 59.90 -8.92
N VAL A 49 -42.30 59.96 -8.42
CA VAL A 49 -41.10 59.58 -9.16
C VAL A 49 -40.50 58.34 -8.52
N LYS A 50 -40.50 57.23 -9.25
CA LYS A 50 -39.97 55.94 -8.83
C LYS A 50 -38.66 55.65 -9.55
N LYS A 51 -37.66 55.21 -8.80
CA LYS A 51 -36.36 54.79 -9.33
C LYS A 51 -36.26 53.27 -9.30
N VAL A 52 -35.98 52.63 -10.44
CA VAL A 52 -35.85 51.16 -10.52
C VAL A 52 -34.63 50.75 -11.33
N GLY A 53 -34.15 49.53 -11.07
CA GLY A 53 -33.24 48.82 -11.96
C GLY A 53 -34.00 48.07 -13.04
N THR A 54 -33.29 47.62 -14.08
CA THR A 54 -33.85 46.71 -15.10
C THR A 54 -34.32 45.38 -14.53
N SER A 55 -33.72 44.91 -13.43
CA SER A 55 -34.25 43.76 -12.68
C SER A 55 -35.12 44.23 -11.51
N PRO A 56 -36.34 43.67 -11.35
CA PRO A 56 -37.21 44.00 -10.23
C PRO A 56 -36.53 43.77 -8.87
N GLY A 57 -36.69 44.73 -7.95
CA GLY A 57 -36.17 44.63 -6.58
C GLY A 57 -34.71 45.02 -6.38
N MET A 58 -33.99 45.43 -7.43
CA MET A 58 -32.65 46.01 -7.28
C MET A 58 -32.68 47.28 -6.43
N THR A 59 -31.72 47.39 -5.50
CA THR A 59 -31.47 48.59 -4.71
C THR A 59 -30.00 49.01 -4.84
N SER A 60 -29.73 50.30 -4.71
CA SER A 60 -28.37 50.87 -4.70
C SER A 60 -28.39 52.12 -3.81
N PRO A 61 -27.36 52.33 -2.97
CA PRO A 61 -27.21 53.58 -2.22
C PRO A 61 -26.82 54.77 -3.10
N ASP A 62 -26.45 54.54 -4.37
CA ASP A 62 -26.12 55.61 -5.31
C ASP A 62 -27.29 56.57 -5.50
N LEU A 63 -26.98 57.87 -5.56
CA LEU A 63 -27.95 58.95 -5.73
C LEU A 63 -28.04 59.36 -7.20
N PHE A 64 -29.22 59.19 -7.79
CA PHE A 64 -29.50 59.58 -9.17
C PHE A 64 -30.24 60.90 -9.17
N HIS A 65 -29.64 61.93 -9.75
CA HIS A 65 -30.23 63.27 -9.82
C HIS A 65 -31.23 63.32 -10.98
N TYR A 66 -32.38 63.91 -10.72
CA TYR A 66 -33.39 64.13 -11.73
C TYR A 66 -34.05 65.50 -11.57
N VAL A 67 -34.40 66.07 -12.71
CA VAL A 67 -35.04 67.39 -12.82
C VAL A 67 -36.37 67.21 -13.56
N VAL A 68 -37.43 67.81 -13.02
CA VAL A 68 -38.76 67.86 -13.63
C VAL A 68 -39.14 69.30 -13.90
N ASP A 69 -39.34 69.66 -15.16
CA ASP A 69 -39.60 71.04 -15.57
C ASP A 69 -40.52 71.08 -16.81
N GLN A 70 -40.79 72.28 -17.31
CA GLN A 70 -41.58 72.50 -18.53
C GLN A 70 -40.74 73.03 -19.70
N SER A 71 -39.44 73.31 -19.50
CA SER A 71 -38.63 74.00 -20.50
C SER A 71 -38.46 73.22 -21.83
N PRO A 72 -38.33 73.89 -22.99
CA PRO A 72 -38.58 75.32 -23.19
C PRO A 72 -40.08 75.62 -23.17
N LYS A 73 -40.44 76.82 -22.72
CA LYS A 73 -41.79 77.44 -22.81
C LYS A 73 -42.54 77.02 -24.06
N ALA A 74 -43.77 76.54 -23.90
CA ALA A 74 -44.61 76.21 -25.04
C ALA A 74 -44.94 77.46 -25.89
N ASN A 75 -45.02 78.64 -25.26
CA ASN A 75 -45.25 79.93 -25.91
C ASN A 75 -44.91 81.12 -24.97
N ALA A 76 -45.03 82.35 -25.47
CA ALA A 76 -44.69 83.56 -24.71
C ALA A 76 -45.60 83.87 -23.50
N ALA A 77 -46.77 83.23 -23.39
CA ALA A 77 -47.67 83.36 -22.24
C ALA A 77 -47.40 82.32 -21.13
N ASP A 78 -46.60 81.28 -21.43
CA ASP A 78 -46.25 80.22 -20.51
C ASP A 78 -45.24 80.71 -19.45
N VAL A 79 -45.62 80.58 -18.18
CA VAL A 79 -44.83 81.10 -17.06
C VAL A 79 -43.74 80.10 -16.63
N ASP A 80 -43.77 78.84 -17.10
CA ASP A 80 -42.82 77.76 -16.75
C ASP A 80 -42.68 77.48 -15.23
N ILE A 81 -43.64 77.95 -14.42
CA ILE A 81 -43.61 77.76 -12.95
C ILE A 81 -44.31 76.45 -12.61
N VAL A 82 -43.53 75.47 -12.14
CA VAL A 82 -44.03 74.12 -11.87
C VAL A 82 -44.51 73.92 -10.43
N HIS A 83 -44.16 74.81 -9.51
CA HIS A 83 -44.69 74.78 -8.14
C HIS A 83 -44.64 76.16 -7.48
N ASP A 84 -44.97 76.25 -6.18
CA ASP A 84 -44.76 77.44 -5.37
C ASP A 84 -44.20 77.05 -3.99
N GLY A 85 -44.09 78.01 -3.06
CA GLY A 85 -43.61 77.75 -1.70
C GLY A 85 -44.50 76.83 -0.84
N SER A 86 -45.61 76.30 -1.38
CA SER A 86 -46.44 75.29 -0.73
C SER A 86 -46.09 73.86 -1.13
N LEU A 87 -45.09 73.66 -2.02
CA LEU A 87 -44.61 72.34 -2.44
C LEU A 87 -44.29 71.46 -1.23
N LYS A 88 -44.70 70.18 -1.30
CA LYS A 88 -44.35 69.18 -0.30
C LYS A 88 -43.80 67.95 -0.98
N VAL A 89 -42.64 67.49 -0.50
CA VAL A 89 -42.01 66.25 -0.92
C VAL A 89 -42.00 65.24 0.22
N ASN A 90 -42.34 63.99 -0.10
CA ASN A 90 -42.11 62.84 0.75
C ASN A 90 -41.08 61.93 0.07
N LEU A 91 -39.89 61.85 0.66
CA LEU A 91 -38.78 61.05 0.14
C LEU A 91 -38.95 59.54 0.37
N ASN A 92 -39.86 59.14 1.26
CA ASN A 92 -40.01 57.75 1.74
C ASN A 92 -38.69 57.09 2.17
N GLY A 93 -37.76 57.88 2.72
CA GLY A 93 -36.44 57.38 3.15
C GLY A 93 -35.43 57.12 2.03
N SER A 94 -35.73 57.52 0.79
CA SER A 94 -34.83 57.40 -0.37
C SER A 94 -34.41 58.78 -0.84
N GLY A 95 -33.12 59.07 -1.01
CA GLY A 95 -32.68 60.30 -1.67
C GLY A 95 -32.65 61.59 -0.84
N SER A 96 -32.60 62.74 -1.51
CA SER A 96 -32.50 64.10 -0.96
C SER A 96 -33.59 65.02 -1.53
N THR A 97 -34.03 66.04 -0.77
CA THR A 97 -35.07 67.01 -1.16
C THR A 97 -34.52 68.26 -1.88
N THR A 98 -33.37 68.19 -2.55
CA THR A 98 -32.66 69.38 -3.06
C THR A 98 -33.43 70.07 -4.18
N GLU A 99 -34.50 70.80 -3.83
CA GLU A 99 -35.06 71.91 -4.58
C GLU A 99 -34.36 73.16 -4.02
N PRO A 100 -33.23 73.58 -4.61
CA PRO A 100 -32.31 74.51 -3.96
C PRO A 100 -32.63 75.96 -4.28
N ASP A 101 -33.56 76.21 -5.21
CA ASP A 101 -33.77 77.52 -5.81
C ASP A 101 -35.12 78.12 -5.45
N THR A 102 -35.25 79.43 -5.64
CA THR A 102 -36.50 80.17 -5.41
C THR A 102 -37.17 80.56 -6.72
N THR A 103 -36.76 79.92 -7.82
CA THR A 103 -37.27 80.22 -9.17
C THR A 103 -38.58 79.49 -9.43
N TYR A 104 -38.80 78.37 -8.74
CA TYR A 104 -40.01 77.55 -8.81
C TYR A 104 -40.30 76.96 -10.20
N THR A 105 -39.30 76.94 -11.09
CA THR A 105 -39.45 76.50 -12.48
C THR A 105 -39.15 75.02 -12.70
N GLU A 106 -38.63 74.33 -11.69
CA GLU A 106 -38.31 72.91 -11.75
C GLU A 106 -38.53 72.22 -10.40
N LEU A 107 -38.66 70.90 -10.41
CA LEU A 107 -38.51 70.04 -9.24
C LEU A 107 -37.16 69.34 -9.38
N ASP A 108 -36.25 69.62 -8.45
CA ASP A 108 -34.93 69.01 -8.39
C ASP A 108 -34.87 68.06 -7.18
N ALA A 109 -34.41 66.83 -7.40
CA ALA A 109 -34.04 65.93 -6.34
C ALA A 109 -33.10 64.83 -6.81
N SER A 110 -32.49 64.16 -5.83
CA SER A 110 -31.80 62.89 -6.06
C SER A 110 -32.52 61.73 -5.39
N ILE A 111 -32.64 60.59 -6.06
CA ILE A 111 -33.33 59.39 -5.57
C ILE A 111 -32.41 58.18 -5.63
N THR A 112 -32.46 57.30 -4.63
CA THR A 112 -31.72 56.03 -4.65
C THR A 112 -32.47 54.96 -5.44
N LEU A 113 -31.77 53.99 -6.01
CA LEU A 113 -32.42 52.88 -6.74
C LEU A 113 -33.33 52.06 -5.81
N GLY A 114 -34.58 51.83 -6.23
CA GLY A 114 -35.64 51.23 -5.43
C GLY A 114 -36.50 52.25 -4.66
N GLY A 115 -36.10 53.53 -4.66
CA GLY A 115 -36.80 54.63 -3.99
C GLY A 115 -38.05 55.13 -4.73
N VAL A 116 -38.90 55.84 -3.98
CA VAL A 116 -40.06 56.59 -4.51
C VAL A 116 -40.13 57.95 -3.84
N HIS A 117 -40.16 59.02 -4.62
CA HIS A 117 -40.47 60.37 -4.15
C HIS A 117 -41.92 60.71 -4.50
N ASN A 118 -42.68 61.24 -3.54
CA ASN A 118 -44.02 61.78 -3.79
C ASN A 118 -44.00 63.31 -3.63
N TRP A 119 -44.33 64.02 -4.69
CA TRP A 119 -44.47 65.47 -4.70
C TRP A 119 -45.95 65.83 -4.71
N THR A 120 -46.36 66.77 -3.86
CA THR A 120 -47.73 67.30 -3.82
C THR A 120 -47.70 68.82 -3.85
N ASN A 121 -48.78 69.44 -4.35
CA ASN A 121 -48.85 70.86 -4.68
C ASN A 121 -47.95 71.25 -5.86
N VAL A 122 -47.77 70.32 -6.81
CA VAL A 122 -47.18 70.60 -8.13
C VAL A 122 -48.25 71.27 -8.99
N ASN A 123 -47.92 72.30 -9.76
CA ASN A 123 -48.90 72.99 -10.60
C ASN A 123 -49.38 72.07 -11.73
N SER A 124 -50.70 71.95 -11.91
CA SER A 124 -51.26 71.07 -12.92
C SER A 124 -51.14 71.66 -14.33
N GLN A 125 -50.36 71.01 -15.20
CA GLN A 125 -50.07 71.46 -16.58
C GLN A 125 -49.70 70.26 -17.51
N PRO A 126 -49.87 70.37 -18.85
CA PRO A 126 -49.81 69.24 -19.79
C PRO A 126 -48.43 68.86 -20.36
N ASP A 127 -47.38 69.63 -20.07
CA ASP A 127 -46.13 69.66 -20.84
C ASP A 127 -44.87 69.45 -20.00
N TYR A 128 -44.99 68.71 -18.90
CA TYR A 128 -43.83 68.33 -18.09
C TYR A 128 -42.88 67.40 -18.85
N LYS A 129 -41.58 67.58 -18.62
CA LYS A 129 -40.54 66.60 -18.92
C LYS A 129 -39.80 66.26 -17.63
N ILE A 130 -39.17 65.09 -17.62
CA ILE A 130 -38.29 64.64 -16.55
C ILE A 130 -36.98 64.20 -17.18
N VAL A 131 -35.86 64.64 -16.62
CA VAL A 131 -34.52 64.32 -17.09
C VAL A 131 -33.75 63.74 -15.91
N GLU A 132 -33.06 62.62 -16.13
CA GLU A 132 -32.03 62.16 -15.22
C GLU A 132 -30.68 62.65 -15.77
N ASP A 133 -30.11 63.67 -15.13
CA ASP A 133 -28.97 64.44 -15.64
C ASP A 133 -27.64 64.05 -14.97
N THR A 134 -27.68 63.59 -13.72
CA THR A 134 -26.52 62.99 -13.03
C THR A 134 -26.76 61.51 -12.74
N ILE A 135 -26.04 60.67 -13.48
CA ILE A 135 -26.08 59.21 -13.36
C ILE A 135 -24.74 58.73 -12.77
N PRO A 136 -24.72 58.19 -11.55
CA PRO A 136 -23.49 57.67 -10.95
C PRO A 136 -22.91 56.50 -11.74
N ASP A 137 -21.58 56.43 -11.81
CA ASP A 137 -20.90 55.25 -12.35
C ASP A 137 -21.24 54.01 -11.50
N PRO A 138 -21.55 52.84 -12.10
CA PRO A 138 -21.44 52.49 -13.52
C PRO A 138 -22.79 52.46 -14.28
N TRP A 139 -23.82 53.14 -13.76
CA TRP A 139 -25.17 53.06 -14.28
C TRP A 139 -25.35 53.81 -15.59
N THR A 140 -26.34 53.39 -16.39
CA THR A 140 -26.82 54.11 -17.57
C THR A 140 -28.33 54.20 -17.54
N LEU A 141 -28.88 55.32 -18.01
CA LEU A 141 -30.33 55.48 -18.17
C LEU A 141 -30.84 54.51 -19.22
N LYS A 142 -31.85 53.70 -18.87
CA LYS A 142 -32.56 52.83 -19.82
C LYS A 142 -33.79 53.55 -20.34
N THR A 143 -34.76 53.79 -19.46
CA THR A 143 -36.04 54.36 -19.84
C THR A 143 -36.57 55.30 -18.78
N ILE A 144 -37.35 56.29 -19.19
CA ILE A 144 -38.24 57.02 -18.29
C ILE A 144 -39.65 56.94 -18.84
N THR A 145 -40.56 56.36 -18.07
CA THR A 145 -41.96 56.19 -18.47
C THR A 145 -42.86 56.87 -17.47
N CYS A 146 -43.70 57.79 -17.94
CA CYS A 146 -44.66 58.53 -17.12
C CYS A 146 -46.08 58.11 -17.44
N THR A 147 -46.88 57.88 -16.41
CA THR A 147 -48.28 57.48 -16.49
C THR A 147 -49.14 58.49 -15.76
N TYR A 148 -50.22 58.95 -16.38
CA TYR A 148 -51.08 59.99 -15.82
C TYR A 148 -52.52 59.82 -16.30
N THR A 149 -53.48 60.41 -15.58
CA THR A 149 -54.87 60.50 -16.05
C THR A 149 -55.02 61.62 -17.06
N ASP A 150 -55.43 61.31 -18.30
CA ASP A 150 -55.67 62.32 -19.33
C ASP A 150 -57.01 63.03 -19.10
N ILE A 151 -56.98 64.14 -18.36
CA ILE A 151 -58.17 64.90 -18.00
C ILE A 151 -58.85 65.61 -19.19
N PHE A 152 -58.18 65.68 -20.35
CA PHE A 152 -58.72 66.31 -21.56
C PHE A 152 -59.54 65.33 -22.41
N ALA A 153 -59.38 64.02 -22.20
CA ALA A 153 -60.15 63.00 -22.86
C ALA A 153 -61.47 62.70 -22.10
N THR A 154 -62.54 62.42 -22.85
CA THR A 154 -63.91 62.24 -22.32
C THR A 154 -64.04 61.10 -21.31
N SER A 155 -63.27 60.02 -21.46
CA SER A 155 -63.26 58.86 -20.55
C SER A 155 -62.19 58.94 -19.46
N ARG A 156 -61.36 60.00 -19.45
CA ARG A 156 -60.22 60.19 -18.54
C ARG A 156 -59.36 58.93 -18.39
N PRO A 157 -58.87 58.35 -19.51
CA PRO A 157 -58.08 57.15 -19.47
C PRO A 157 -56.74 57.41 -18.79
N THR A 158 -56.14 56.34 -18.28
CA THR A 158 -54.72 56.35 -17.92
C THR A 158 -53.91 56.33 -19.21
N LYS A 159 -53.02 57.32 -19.39
CA LYS A 159 -52.13 57.44 -20.52
C LYS A 159 -50.69 57.24 -20.04
N THR A 160 -49.92 56.47 -20.81
CA THR A 160 -48.51 56.20 -20.55
C THR A 160 -47.69 56.77 -21.71
N VAL A 161 -46.64 57.51 -21.38
CA VAL A 161 -45.70 58.10 -22.34
C VAL A 161 -44.28 57.73 -21.95
N THR A 162 -43.46 57.39 -22.93
CA THR A 162 -42.03 57.15 -22.74
C THR A 162 -41.30 58.45 -23.03
N ILE A 163 -40.70 59.07 -22.01
CA ILE A 163 -39.93 60.31 -22.11
C ILE A 163 -38.51 60.02 -22.59
N TYR A 164 -37.91 58.91 -22.13
CA TYR A 164 -36.63 58.40 -22.60
C TYR A 164 -36.75 56.93 -22.96
N GLU A 165 -36.18 56.55 -24.12
CA GLU A 165 -36.08 55.16 -24.59
C GLU A 165 -34.61 54.88 -24.93
N ASP A 166 -34.04 53.80 -24.38
CA ASP A 166 -32.62 53.44 -24.47
C ASP A 166 -31.67 54.63 -24.22
N GLY A 167 -32.00 55.44 -23.20
CA GLY A 167 -31.24 56.62 -22.80
C GLY A 167 -31.39 57.84 -23.72
N ALA A 168 -32.17 57.76 -24.81
CA ALA A 168 -32.43 58.86 -25.73
C ALA A 168 -33.77 59.55 -25.44
N TYR A 169 -33.78 60.88 -25.45
CA TYR A 169 -35.01 61.68 -25.27
C TYR A 169 -35.94 61.53 -26.49
N THR A 170 -37.22 61.24 -26.25
CA THR A 170 -38.21 60.94 -27.31
C THR A 170 -39.02 62.15 -27.76
N ALA A 171 -38.75 63.34 -27.21
CA ALA A 171 -39.57 64.55 -27.34
C ALA A 171 -40.99 64.47 -26.76
N ASN A 172 -41.33 63.40 -26.05
CA ASN A 172 -42.61 63.29 -25.35
C ASN A 172 -42.62 64.17 -24.08
N ARG A 173 -43.83 64.58 -23.71
CA ARG A 173 -44.17 65.30 -22.47
C ARG A 173 -45.31 64.59 -21.75
N PHE A 174 -45.49 64.88 -20.47
CA PHE A 174 -46.58 64.33 -19.66
C PHE A 174 -47.37 65.41 -18.94
N LEU A 175 -48.62 65.09 -18.60
CA LEU A 175 -49.49 65.94 -17.81
C LEU A 175 -49.34 65.59 -16.34
N VAL A 176 -49.17 66.61 -15.49
CA VAL A 176 -49.47 66.49 -14.05
C VAL A 176 -50.94 66.91 -13.87
N PRO A 177 -51.88 65.98 -13.63
CA PRO A 177 -53.28 66.32 -13.47
C PRO A 177 -53.53 66.95 -12.09
N PRO A 178 -54.62 67.71 -11.90
CA PRO A 178 -54.97 68.21 -10.58
C PRO A 178 -55.40 67.04 -9.71
N ALA A 179 -55.02 67.03 -8.44
CA ALA A 179 -55.30 65.96 -7.49
C ALA A 179 -56.80 65.72 -7.28
N THR A 180 -57.62 66.73 -7.57
CA THR A 180 -59.08 66.58 -7.65
C THR A 180 -59.61 67.22 -8.93
N PHE A 181 -60.50 66.52 -9.62
CA PHE A 181 -61.18 67.03 -10.80
C PHE A 181 -62.64 66.57 -10.83
N ALA A 182 -63.56 67.53 -10.84
CA ALA A 182 -65.00 67.28 -10.82
C ALA A 182 -65.47 66.35 -9.66
N ASN A 183 -65.04 66.63 -8.42
CA ASN A 183 -65.30 65.84 -7.21
C ASN A 183 -64.73 64.41 -7.20
N ALA A 184 -63.90 64.02 -8.18
CA ALA A 184 -63.16 62.77 -8.15
C ALA A 184 -61.70 63.03 -7.77
N THR A 185 -61.14 62.17 -6.93
CA THR A 185 -59.69 62.11 -6.70
C THR A 185 -59.02 61.59 -7.96
N VAL A 186 -58.04 62.33 -8.46
CA VAL A 186 -57.23 61.91 -9.61
C VAL A 186 -55.91 61.36 -9.06
N PRO A 187 -55.47 60.16 -9.49
CA PRO A 187 -54.16 59.66 -9.12
C PRO A 187 -53.04 60.64 -9.50
N PRO A 188 -51.95 60.70 -8.72
CA PRO A 188 -50.75 61.43 -9.13
C PRO A 188 -50.27 60.99 -10.52
N ALA A 189 -49.66 61.91 -11.27
CA ALA A 189 -48.79 61.47 -12.36
C ALA A 189 -47.68 60.60 -11.76
N SER A 190 -47.27 59.55 -12.44
CA SER A 190 -46.27 58.61 -11.94
C SER A 190 -45.21 58.33 -12.99
N CYS A 191 -43.98 58.76 -12.75
CA CYS A 191 -42.83 58.52 -13.59
C CYS A 191 -41.95 57.42 -12.98
N THR A 192 -41.58 56.43 -13.78
CA THR A 192 -40.59 55.40 -13.42
C THR A 192 -39.32 55.63 -14.23
N ILE A 193 -38.22 55.92 -13.55
CA ILE A 193 -36.87 56.08 -14.11
C ILE A 193 -36.12 54.76 -13.92
N THR A 194 -35.88 54.05 -15.03
CA THR A 194 -35.20 52.76 -15.05
C THR A 194 -33.74 52.93 -15.45
N ASN A 195 -32.80 52.52 -14.59
CA ASN A 195 -31.39 52.42 -14.98
C ASN A 195 -30.95 50.98 -15.07
N GLU A 196 -29.96 50.76 -15.93
CA GLU A 196 -29.29 49.48 -16.05
C GLU A 196 -27.81 49.63 -15.66
N ALA A 197 -27.26 48.56 -15.11
CA ALA A 197 -25.83 48.39 -14.93
C ALA A 197 -25.45 47.02 -15.49
N THR A 198 -24.20 46.88 -15.90
CA THR A 198 -23.64 45.58 -16.28
C THR A 198 -22.89 44.99 -15.10
N ALA A 199 -22.89 43.67 -14.97
CA ALA A 199 -22.14 42.98 -13.92
C ALA A 199 -21.06 42.10 -14.55
N LEU A 200 -19.87 42.13 -13.96
CA LEU A 200 -18.79 41.21 -14.30
C LEU A 200 -18.40 40.43 -13.05
N THR A 201 -18.38 39.12 -13.17
CA THR A 201 -17.97 38.18 -12.13
C THR A 201 -16.77 37.37 -12.61
N LEU A 202 -15.69 37.36 -11.83
CA LEU A 202 -14.53 36.50 -12.09
C LEU A 202 -14.53 35.32 -11.11
N ASN A 203 -14.52 34.11 -11.64
CA ASN A 203 -14.59 32.86 -10.90
C ASN A 203 -13.30 32.04 -11.09
N LYS A 204 -12.78 31.52 -9.99
CA LYS A 204 -11.59 30.67 -9.96
C LYS A 204 -12.02 29.22 -9.82
N VAL A 205 -11.58 28.38 -10.75
CA VAL A 205 -11.78 26.93 -10.67
C VAL A 205 -10.44 26.27 -10.29
N LEU A 206 -10.47 25.45 -9.23
CA LEU A 206 -9.37 24.70 -8.63
C LEU A 206 -9.84 23.28 -8.25
N PRO A 207 -9.81 22.32 -9.19
CA PRO A 207 -10.25 20.94 -8.91
C PRO A 207 -9.50 20.30 -7.73
N ASN A 208 -8.16 20.42 -7.69
CA ASN A 208 -7.31 19.85 -6.63
C ASN A 208 -7.52 18.34 -6.44
N ASP A 209 -7.80 17.61 -7.51
CA ASP A 209 -8.12 16.19 -7.51
C ASP A 209 -6.88 15.29 -7.59
N HIS A 210 -5.70 15.88 -7.77
CA HIS A 210 -4.40 15.20 -7.80
C HIS A 210 -3.49 15.59 -6.61
N GLY A 211 -4.08 16.03 -5.50
CA GLY A 211 -3.37 16.36 -4.26
C GLY A 211 -2.87 17.80 -4.20
N GLY A 212 -3.31 18.65 -5.13
CA GLY A 212 -3.10 20.09 -5.07
C GLY A 212 -3.68 20.73 -3.81
N THR A 213 -2.99 21.74 -3.30
CA THR A 213 -3.37 22.43 -2.05
C THR A 213 -3.65 23.91 -2.23
N LYS A 214 -3.66 24.39 -3.48
CA LYS A 214 -3.89 25.81 -3.77
C LYS A 214 -5.35 26.19 -3.51
N THR A 215 -5.53 27.41 -3.05
CA THR A 215 -6.83 28.01 -2.74
C THR A 215 -7.07 29.23 -3.64
N SER A 216 -8.29 29.78 -3.67
CA SER A 216 -8.53 31.02 -4.42
C SER A 216 -7.66 32.17 -3.95
N ALA A 217 -7.23 32.20 -2.69
CA ALA A 217 -6.34 33.22 -2.15
C ALA A 217 -4.94 33.22 -2.79
N ASP A 218 -4.51 32.10 -3.38
CA ASP A 218 -3.26 32.01 -4.13
C ASP A 218 -3.31 32.71 -5.50
N PHE A 219 -4.51 33.11 -5.95
CA PHE A 219 -4.73 33.69 -7.28
C PHE A 219 -5.49 35.02 -7.18
N VAL A 220 -4.89 36.10 -7.65
CA VAL A 220 -5.58 37.38 -7.82
C VAL A 220 -6.15 37.43 -9.23
N LEU A 221 -7.48 37.49 -9.33
CA LEU A 221 -8.18 37.70 -10.59
C LEU A 221 -8.36 39.20 -10.84
N SER A 222 -8.20 39.62 -12.09
CA SER A 222 -8.40 41.01 -12.45
C SER A 222 -9.13 41.18 -13.78
N ALA A 223 -9.96 42.23 -13.82
CA ALA A 223 -10.59 42.73 -15.04
C ALA A 223 -10.20 44.20 -15.20
N THR A 224 -9.55 44.51 -16.31
CA THR A 224 -9.06 45.85 -16.61
C THR A 224 -9.88 46.46 -17.75
N GLY A 225 -10.59 47.54 -17.45
CA GLY A 225 -11.43 48.25 -18.42
C GLY A 225 -10.67 49.36 -19.15
N ALA A 226 -11.43 50.34 -19.67
CA ALA A 226 -10.87 51.53 -20.31
C ALA A 226 -9.88 52.28 -19.40
N ASN A 227 -8.95 53.00 -20.02
CA ASN A 227 -7.88 53.76 -19.35
C ASN A 227 -7.01 52.92 -18.40
N ASN A 228 -6.94 51.60 -18.62
CA ASN A 228 -6.16 50.66 -17.84
C ASN A 228 -6.56 50.60 -16.35
N VAL A 229 -7.85 50.86 -16.06
CA VAL A 229 -8.38 50.82 -14.69
C VAL A 229 -8.82 49.40 -14.35
N LYS A 230 -8.23 48.82 -13.30
CA LYS A 230 -8.66 47.54 -12.74
C LYS A 230 -9.97 47.71 -11.98
N VAL A 231 -11.08 47.29 -12.59
CA VAL A 231 -12.39 47.33 -11.94
C VAL A 231 -12.52 46.21 -10.91
N ILE A 232 -11.98 45.03 -11.22
CA ILE A 232 -11.84 43.90 -10.29
C ILE A 232 -10.34 43.61 -10.13
N ASN A 233 -9.88 43.41 -8.90
CA ASN A 233 -8.50 43.04 -8.56
C ASN A 233 -8.47 42.40 -7.18
N SER A 234 -8.98 41.19 -7.08
CA SER A 234 -9.12 40.45 -5.83
C SER A 234 -9.04 38.95 -6.08
N ALA A 235 -8.80 38.19 -5.02
CA ALA A 235 -9.07 36.77 -5.05
C ALA A 235 -10.57 36.53 -5.23
N ASP A 236 -10.90 35.37 -5.80
CA ASP A 236 -12.26 34.84 -5.75
C ASP A 236 -12.62 34.52 -4.28
N PRO A 237 -13.73 35.06 -3.74
CA PRO A 237 -14.20 34.74 -2.39
C PRO A 237 -14.35 33.24 -2.13
N LYS A 238 -14.69 32.45 -3.14
CA LYS A 238 -14.86 31.00 -3.02
C LYS A 238 -14.63 30.30 -4.36
N ALA A 239 -13.47 29.68 -4.49
CA ALA A 239 -13.16 28.85 -5.65
C ALA A 239 -14.23 27.77 -5.90
N ASN A 240 -14.37 27.39 -7.16
CA ASN A 240 -15.30 26.37 -7.66
C ASN A 240 -16.79 26.72 -7.46
N ASP A 241 -17.12 27.98 -7.19
CA ASP A 241 -18.49 28.42 -7.01
C ASP A 241 -18.77 29.68 -7.84
N PRO A 242 -19.29 29.53 -9.07
CA PRO A 242 -19.54 30.65 -9.97
C PRO A 242 -20.60 31.63 -9.46
N THR A 243 -21.36 31.29 -8.40
CA THR A 243 -22.40 32.15 -7.84
C THR A 243 -21.88 33.21 -6.87
N VAL A 244 -20.64 33.05 -6.38
CA VAL A 244 -20.02 33.94 -5.38
C VAL A 244 -18.64 34.44 -5.80
N GLY A 245 -18.35 34.38 -7.10
CA GLY A 245 -17.11 34.91 -7.67
C GLY A 245 -16.90 36.40 -7.38
N ALA A 246 -15.68 36.89 -7.62
CA ALA A 246 -15.34 38.29 -7.46
C ALA A 246 -16.19 39.15 -8.41
N THR A 247 -17.22 39.81 -7.87
CA THR A 247 -18.28 40.46 -8.63
C THR A 247 -18.25 41.97 -8.44
N LYS A 248 -18.41 42.72 -9.53
CA LYS A 248 -18.58 44.18 -9.48
C LYS A 248 -19.50 44.65 -10.60
N LEU A 249 -20.28 45.70 -10.32
CA LEU A 249 -20.97 46.45 -11.35
C LEU A 249 -19.94 47.24 -12.15
N VAL A 250 -20.06 47.19 -13.48
CA VAL A 250 -19.12 47.81 -14.42
C VAL A 250 -19.88 48.49 -15.55
N LYS A 251 -19.22 49.38 -16.30
CA LYS A 251 -19.81 50.00 -17.49
C LYS A 251 -19.85 49.02 -18.65
N PRO A 252 -20.76 49.18 -19.63
CA PRO A 252 -20.65 48.48 -20.90
C PRO A 252 -19.28 48.75 -21.54
N GLY A 253 -18.63 47.71 -22.06
CA GLY A 253 -17.31 47.84 -22.66
C GLY A 253 -16.50 46.54 -22.67
N THR A 254 -15.26 46.65 -23.12
CA THR A 254 -14.33 45.52 -23.21
C THR A 254 -13.39 45.51 -22.00
N TYR A 255 -13.26 44.34 -21.38
CA TYR A 255 -12.43 44.11 -20.19
C TYR A 255 -11.34 43.08 -20.51
N THR A 256 -10.09 43.43 -20.21
CA THR A 256 -8.96 42.50 -20.29
C THR A 256 -8.86 41.71 -18.99
N LEU A 257 -8.97 40.39 -19.09
CA LEU A 257 -8.95 39.45 -17.98
C LEU A 257 -7.53 38.96 -17.74
N ALA A 258 -7.13 38.88 -16.48
CA ALA A 258 -5.83 38.34 -16.11
C ALA A 258 -5.88 37.66 -14.74
N GLU A 259 -5.00 36.69 -14.55
CA GLU A 259 -4.74 36.01 -13.28
C GLU A 259 -3.28 36.26 -12.88
N THR A 260 -3.04 36.47 -11.58
CA THR A 260 -1.70 36.56 -11.01
C THR A 260 -1.55 35.57 -9.86
N PRO A 261 -0.53 34.69 -9.87
CA PRO A 261 0.47 34.52 -10.93
C PRO A 261 -0.13 33.89 -12.20
N ALA A 262 0.41 34.25 -13.37
CA ALA A 262 -0.07 33.76 -14.67
C ALA A 262 0.23 32.26 -14.90
N THR A 263 1.22 31.72 -14.20
CA THR A 263 1.56 30.29 -14.20
C THR A 263 1.91 29.87 -12.80
N THR A 264 1.44 28.69 -12.40
CA THR A 264 1.78 28.10 -11.09
C THR A 264 2.46 26.76 -11.31
N PRO A 265 3.67 26.53 -10.77
CA PRO A 265 4.33 25.22 -10.85
C PRO A 265 3.41 24.10 -10.36
N GLY A 266 3.37 22.98 -11.11
CA GLY A 266 2.50 21.86 -10.80
C GLY A 266 1.04 22.01 -11.26
N TYR A 267 0.64 23.16 -11.80
CA TYR A 267 -0.72 23.39 -12.32
C TYR A 267 -0.71 23.67 -13.83
N THR A 268 -1.83 23.37 -14.49
CA THR A 268 -2.13 23.73 -15.87
C THR A 268 -3.24 24.78 -15.87
N THR A 269 -2.97 25.93 -16.47
CA THR A 269 -3.94 27.03 -16.55
C THR A 269 -4.75 26.94 -17.84
N SER A 270 -6.08 27.02 -17.73
CA SER A 270 -6.98 27.06 -18.89
C SER A 270 -7.01 28.45 -19.53
N ALA A 271 -7.56 28.55 -20.74
CA ALA A 271 -8.07 29.83 -21.23
C ALA A 271 -9.28 30.29 -20.40
N TRP A 272 -9.58 31.58 -20.44
CA TRP A 272 -10.80 32.14 -19.86
C TRP A 272 -12.04 31.69 -20.63
N THR A 273 -13.09 31.31 -19.90
CA THR A 273 -14.41 31.00 -20.49
C THR A 273 -15.45 31.89 -19.83
N CYS A 274 -16.26 32.59 -20.63
CA CYS A 274 -17.30 33.47 -20.10
C CYS A 274 -18.70 33.03 -20.54
N VAL A 275 -19.68 33.20 -19.66
CA VAL A 275 -21.10 32.99 -19.92
C VAL A 275 -21.91 34.19 -19.43
N ASP A 276 -23.06 34.45 -20.04
CA ASP A 276 -23.99 35.46 -19.54
C ASP A 276 -24.89 34.91 -18.42
N GLY A 277 -25.77 35.74 -17.86
CA GLY A 277 -26.72 35.36 -16.81
C GLY A 277 -27.73 34.29 -17.23
N ALA A 278 -27.89 34.00 -18.52
CA ALA A 278 -28.71 32.91 -19.04
C ALA A 278 -27.88 31.63 -19.32
N GLY A 279 -26.56 31.68 -19.09
CA GLY A 279 -25.62 30.58 -19.36
C GLY A 279 -25.14 30.49 -20.80
N ALA A 280 -25.47 31.46 -21.66
CA ALA A 280 -24.99 31.48 -23.04
C ALA A 280 -23.53 31.92 -23.09
N THR A 281 -22.72 31.29 -23.95
CA THR A 281 -21.29 31.60 -24.08
C THR A 281 -21.08 33.03 -24.58
N VAL A 282 -20.22 33.78 -23.88
CA VAL A 282 -19.72 35.09 -24.27
C VAL A 282 -18.29 34.93 -24.76
N ALA A 283 -18.01 35.39 -25.98
CA ALA A 283 -16.71 35.20 -26.60
C ALA A 283 -15.59 35.93 -25.85
N VAL A 284 -14.48 35.22 -25.63
CA VAL A 284 -13.22 35.78 -25.15
C VAL A 284 -12.21 35.70 -26.29
N ASN A 285 -11.56 36.82 -26.62
CA ASN A 285 -10.59 36.85 -27.70
C ASN A 285 -9.21 36.31 -27.26
N SER A 286 -8.28 36.17 -28.21
CA SER A 286 -6.91 35.67 -27.95
C SER A 286 -6.08 36.55 -27.01
N SER A 287 -6.50 37.79 -26.76
CA SER A 287 -5.89 38.71 -25.80
C SER A 287 -6.55 38.65 -24.41
N SER A 288 -7.32 37.59 -24.13
CA SER A 288 -8.11 37.42 -22.90
C SER A 288 -9.07 38.57 -22.63
N GLN A 289 -9.69 39.12 -23.68
CA GLN A 289 -10.67 40.21 -23.54
C GLN A 289 -12.09 39.71 -23.75
N VAL A 290 -12.98 40.17 -22.88
CA VAL A 290 -14.44 39.94 -22.96
C VAL A 290 -15.14 41.28 -23.15
N THR A 291 -16.15 41.31 -24.01
CA THR A 291 -17.00 42.50 -24.19
C THR A 291 -18.32 42.28 -23.46
N VAL A 292 -18.64 43.18 -22.53
CA VAL A 292 -19.87 43.16 -21.74
C VAL A 292 -20.79 44.25 -22.28
N THR A 293 -21.96 43.87 -22.79
CA THR A 293 -22.94 44.81 -23.36
C THR A 293 -23.87 45.36 -22.30
N ALA A 294 -24.54 46.49 -22.58
CA ALA A 294 -25.48 47.11 -21.64
C ALA A 294 -26.56 46.12 -21.13
N GLY A 295 -26.84 46.19 -19.82
CA GLY A 295 -27.75 45.28 -19.12
C GLY A 295 -27.27 43.84 -18.94
N GLN A 296 -26.11 43.45 -19.48
CA GLN A 296 -25.61 42.08 -19.38
C GLN A 296 -24.91 41.80 -18.04
N SER A 297 -25.12 40.60 -17.51
CA SER A 297 -24.31 40.04 -16.42
C SER A 297 -23.45 38.93 -17.00
N VAL A 298 -22.12 39.02 -16.87
CA VAL A 298 -21.16 38.06 -17.43
C VAL A 298 -20.33 37.43 -16.32
N ILE A 299 -20.24 36.10 -16.32
CA ILE A 299 -19.41 35.31 -15.42
C ILE A 299 -18.26 34.72 -16.25
N CYS A 300 -17.03 35.09 -15.92
CA CYS A 300 -15.82 34.59 -16.55
C CYS A 300 -15.06 33.68 -15.58
N SER A 301 -14.74 32.46 -16.02
CA SER A 301 -14.03 31.46 -15.22
C SER A 301 -12.64 31.17 -15.79
N ILE A 302 -11.69 30.90 -14.90
CA ILE A 302 -10.36 30.38 -15.26
C ILE A 302 -9.99 29.21 -14.34
N THR A 303 -9.53 28.12 -14.94
CA THR A 303 -9.18 26.88 -14.23
C THR A 303 -7.67 26.79 -14.05
N ASN A 304 -7.22 26.50 -12.82
CA ASN A 304 -5.88 25.95 -12.59
C ASN A 304 -6.06 24.52 -12.10
N ASP A 305 -5.73 23.57 -12.98
CA ASP A 305 -5.87 22.15 -12.71
C ASP A 305 -4.53 21.55 -12.27
N ASP A 306 -4.50 20.83 -11.18
CA ASP A 306 -3.27 20.25 -10.64
C ASP A 306 -2.83 19.04 -11.46
N LYS A 307 -1.54 18.98 -11.78
CA LYS A 307 -1.00 17.91 -12.63
C LYS A 307 -0.82 16.63 -11.79
N PRO A 308 -1.33 15.47 -12.26
CA PRO A 308 -1.01 14.20 -11.63
C PRO A 308 0.50 13.97 -11.61
N ALA A 309 1.00 13.35 -10.54
CA ALA A 309 2.31 12.72 -10.56
C ALA A 309 2.22 11.37 -11.28
N LYS A 310 3.36 10.85 -11.74
CA LYS A 310 3.49 9.51 -12.32
C LYS A 310 4.50 8.70 -11.51
N LEU A 311 4.11 7.48 -11.14
CA LEU A 311 4.95 6.55 -10.41
C LEU A 311 5.13 5.27 -11.20
N THR A 312 6.39 4.85 -11.36
CA THR A 312 6.79 3.57 -11.95
C THR A 312 7.57 2.75 -10.92
N LEU A 313 7.17 1.50 -10.68
CA LEU A 313 7.92 0.57 -9.84
C LEU A 313 8.60 -0.49 -10.72
N VAL A 314 9.89 -0.68 -10.53
CA VAL A 314 10.72 -1.61 -11.31
C VAL A 314 11.36 -2.63 -10.39
N LYS A 315 11.21 -3.90 -10.76
CA LYS A 315 11.92 -5.02 -10.12
C LYS A 315 13.13 -5.40 -10.96
N LYS A 316 14.28 -5.52 -10.30
CA LYS A 316 15.47 -6.21 -10.85
C LYS A 316 15.80 -7.42 -9.99
N VAL A 317 16.35 -8.45 -10.62
CA VAL A 317 16.78 -9.67 -9.93
C VAL A 317 18.18 -10.02 -10.42
N THR A 318 19.07 -10.26 -9.48
CA THR A 318 20.38 -10.87 -9.71
C THR A 318 20.26 -12.34 -9.30
N ASN A 319 20.76 -13.23 -10.15
CA ASN A 319 20.68 -14.68 -10.03
C ASN A 319 22.09 -15.27 -10.24
N ASP A 320 23.04 -14.88 -9.39
CA ASP A 320 24.45 -15.27 -9.51
C ASP A 320 24.85 -16.41 -8.57
N ASN A 321 23.94 -16.88 -7.71
CA ASN A 321 24.12 -18.00 -6.79
C ASN A 321 23.19 -19.19 -7.10
N GLY A 322 22.72 -19.31 -8.35
CA GLY A 322 21.94 -20.46 -8.83
C GLY A 322 20.42 -20.30 -8.75
N GLY A 323 19.94 -19.16 -8.25
CA GLY A 323 18.55 -18.75 -8.33
C GLY A 323 18.05 -18.63 -9.78
N ALA A 324 16.75 -18.80 -9.98
CA ALA A 324 16.12 -18.74 -11.30
C ALA A 324 14.86 -17.87 -11.34
N ALA A 325 14.56 -17.14 -10.25
CA ALA A 325 13.33 -16.36 -10.20
C ALA A 325 13.40 -15.19 -11.19
N ALA A 326 12.37 -15.05 -12.02
CA ALA A 326 12.21 -13.89 -12.89
C ALA A 326 11.69 -12.69 -12.10
N ALA A 327 11.99 -11.46 -12.55
CA ALA A 327 11.52 -10.24 -11.90
C ALA A 327 9.98 -10.15 -11.76
N SER A 328 9.23 -10.86 -12.61
CA SER A 328 7.77 -10.98 -12.52
C SER A 328 7.26 -11.83 -11.36
N ALA A 329 8.14 -12.56 -10.65
CA ALA A 329 7.78 -13.35 -9.47
C ALA A 329 7.54 -12.47 -8.23
N TRP A 330 7.90 -11.19 -8.28
CA TRP A 330 7.64 -10.24 -7.21
C TRP A 330 6.41 -9.38 -7.51
N THR A 331 5.63 -9.10 -6.47
CA THR A 331 4.56 -8.10 -6.49
C THR A 331 5.09 -6.83 -5.82
N LEU A 332 5.18 -5.74 -6.59
CA LEU A 332 5.56 -4.42 -6.10
C LEU A 332 4.31 -3.68 -5.64
N THR A 333 4.41 -2.91 -4.56
CA THR A 333 3.29 -2.13 -4.03
C THR A 333 3.76 -0.74 -3.60
N ALA A 334 2.94 0.27 -3.88
CA ALA A 334 3.08 1.61 -3.32
C ALA A 334 1.78 2.02 -2.62
N THR A 335 1.82 2.16 -1.30
CA THR A 335 0.66 2.58 -0.49
C THR A 335 0.76 4.06 -0.20
N GLY A 336 -0.24 4.84 -0.60
CA GLY A 336 -0.27 6.29 -0.42
C GLY A 336 -1.64 6.89 -0.76
N PRO A 337 -1.70 8.17 -1.14
CA PRO A 337 -2.94 8.87 -1.51
C PRO A 337 -3.75 8.16 -2.61
N THR A 338 -3.07 7.64 -3.64
CA THR A 338 -3.71 6.81 -4.68
C THR A 338 -3.64 5.33 -4.31
N THR A 339 -4.79 4.66 -4.35
CA THR A 339 -4.91 3.23 -4.05
C THR A 339 -4.70 2.36 -5.29
N GLY A 340 -4.38 1.08 -5.09
CA GLY A 340 -4.28 0.10 -6.17
C GLY A 340 -2.99 0.17 -7.01
N VAL A 341 -1.94 0.85 -6.53
CA VAL A 341 -0.60 0.80 -7.14
C VAL A 341 0.09 -0.48 -6.69
N THR A 342 -0.29 -1.61 -7.29
CA THR A 342 0.26 -2.93 -6.97
C THR A 342 0.29 -3.84 -8.19
N GLY A 343 1.37 -4.60 -8.36
CA GLY A 343 1.54 -5.52 -9.48
C GLY A 343 2.99 -5.90 -9.75
N ALA A 344 3.18 -6.81 -10.70
CA ALA A 344 4.51 -7.17 -11.18
C ALA A 344 5.14 -6.03 -11.99
N THR A 345 6.47 -5.97 -12.04
CA THR A 345 7.20 -4.99 -12.87
C THR A 345 6.71 -5.01 -14.31
N GLY A 346 6.50 -3.82 -14.91
CA GLY A 346 5.98 -3.67 -16.28
C GLY A 346 4.47 -3.83 -16.44
N SER A 347 3.73 -4.16 -15.38
CA SER A 347 2.25 -4.17 -15.41
C SER A 347 1.68 -2.75 -15.37
N THR A 348 0.49 -2.57 -15.95
CA THR A 348 -0.18 -1.26 -16.03
C THR A 348 -0.42 -0.58 -14.67
N PRO A 349 -0.72 -1.29 -13.55
CA PRO A 349 -0.93 -0.61 -12.27
C PRO A 349 0.34 -0.01 -11.65
N VAL A 350 1.54 -0.40 -12.11
CA VAL A 350 2.83 0.06 -11.55
C VAL A 350 3.75 0.68 -12.60
N THR A 351 3.27 0.93 -13.82
CA THR A 351 4.07 1.51 -14.92
C THR A 351 3.45 2.83 -15.36
N ALA A 352 4.20 3.93 -15.19
CA ALA A 352 3.75 5.29 -15.48
C ALA A 352 2.36 5.59 -14.91
N ARG A 353 2.06 5.04 -13.72
CA ARG A 353 0.74 5.14 -13.12
C ARG A 353 0.53 6.56 -12.63
N GLU A 354 -0.53 7.21 -13.12
CA GLU A 354 -0.96 8.50 -12.58
C GLU A 354 -1.46 8.32 -11.15
N VAL A 355 -0.91 9.16 -10.27
CA VAL A 355 -1.15 9.17 -8.84
C VAL A 355 -1.24 10.61 -8.34
N ALA A 356 -2.01 10.82 -7.27
CA ALA A 356 -2.04 12.09 -6.58
C ALA A 356 -0.69 12.35 -5.90
N ALA A 357 -0.28 13.61 -5.84
CA ALA A 357 0.90 14.05 -5.10
C ALA A 357 0.78 13.67 -3.62
N GLY A 358 1.93 13.39 -3.02
CA GLY A 358 2.04 12.96 -1.62
C GLY A 358 3.09 11.88 -1.43
N THR A 359 3.07 11.26 -0.25
CA THR A 359 4.07 10.25 0.13
C THR A 359 3.55 8.84 -0.08
N TYR A 360 4.33 8.01 -0.77
CA TYR A 360 4.05 6.60 -1.00
C TYR A 360 5.04 5.73 -0.25
N THR A 361 4.54 4.74 0.49
CA THR A 361 5.34 3.70 1.13
C THR A 361 5.48 2.52 0.17
N LEU A 362 6.71 2.22 -0.20
CA LEU A 362 7.08 1.20 -1.16
C LEU A 362 7.34 -0.14 -0.46
N SER A 363 6.83 -1.22 -1.02
CA SER A 363 7.10 -2.58 -0.55
C SER A 363 7.10 -3.57 -1.71
N GLU A 364 7.65 -4.75 -1.45
CA GLU A 364 7.57 -5.89 -2.35
C GLU A 364 7.28 -7.17 -1.57
N SER A 365 6.71 -8.15 -2.26
CA SER A 365 6.60 -9.53 -1.80
C SER A 365 7.01 -10.46 -2.93
N GLY A 366 7.65 -11.59 -2.61
CA GLY A 366 8.19 -12.51 -3.61
C GLY A 366 8.75 -13.79 -3.01
N PRO A 367 9.50 -14.58 -3.80
CA PRO A 367 10.11 -15.82 -3.36
C PRO A 367 11.08 -15.64 -2.17
N THR A 368 11.21 -16.68 -1.35
CA THR A 368 12.22 -16.76 -0.29
C THR A 368 13.63 -17.00 -0.85
N GLY A 369 14.66 -16.78 -0.04
CA GLY A 369 16.06 -16.98 -0.45
C GLY A 369 16.61 -15.86 -1.32
N TYR A 370 16.04 -14.66 -1.23
CA TYR A 370 16.52 -13.46 -1.90
C TYR A 370 16.66 -12.30 -0.91
N THR A 371 17.74 -11.53 -1.04
CA THR A 371 18.00 -10.34 -0.23
C THR A 371 17.64 -9.10 -1.02
N ALA A 372 16.75 -8.26 -0.49
CA ALA A 372 16.34 -7.02 -1.12
C ALA A 372 17.33 -5.88 -0.88
N SER A 373 17.60 -5.08 -1.91
CA SER A 373 18.30 -3.80 -1.79
C SER A 373 17.41 -2.74 -1.14
N ALA A 374 18.00 -1.60 -0.79
CA ALA A 374 17.20 -0.39 -0.59
C ALA A 374 16.51 0.02 -1.91
N TRP A 375 15.35 0.67 -1.80
CA TRP A 375 14.68 1.30 -2.93
C TRP A 375 15.49 2.49 -3.45
N SER A 376 15.66 2.57 -4.77
CA SER A 376 16.31 3.68 -5.46
C SER A 376 15.33 4.34 -6.42
N CYS A 377 14.95 5.60 -6.16
CA CYS A 377 14.05 6.36 -7.02
C CYS A 377 14.81 7.46 -7.77
N VAL A 378 14.43 7.69 -9.03
CA VAL A 378 14.96 8.76 -9.89
C VAL A 378 13.84 9.42 -10.66
N LEU A 379 14.05 10.66 -11.13
CA LEU A 379 13.19 11.24 -12.15
C LEU A 379 13.27 10.37 -13.42
N THR A 380 12.12 9.95 -13.93
CA THR A 380 12.01 9.00 -15.05
C THR A 380 12.81 9.49 -16.26
N GLY A 381 13.62 8.60 -16.84
CA GLY A 381 14.48 8.92 -17.98
C GLY A 381 15.78 9.66 -17.63
N THR A 382 16.08 9.87 -16.35
CA THR A 382 17.30 10.56 -15.88
C THR A 382 18.03 9.76 -14.78
N THR A 383 19.19 10.26 -14.34
CA THR A 383 19.92 9.76 -13.17
C THR A 383 19.72 10.61 -11.92
N THR A 384 18.82 11.60 -11.97
CA THR A 384 18.58 12.53 -10.86
C THR A 384 17.83 11.79 -9.76
N ALA A 385 18.49 11.57 -8.62
CA ALA A 385 17.92 10.84 -7.49
C ALA A 385 16.75 11.60 -6.84
N VAL A 386 15.70 10.86 -6.52
CA VAL A 386 14.61 11.28 -5.65
C VAL A 386 14.84 10.65 -4.28
N THR A 387 14.76 11.45 -3.22
CA THR A 387 15.08 10.97 -1.87
C THR A 387 14.08 9.91 -1.43
N VAL A 388 14.60 8.76 -0.98
CA VAL A 388 13.82 7.70 -0.36
C VAL A 388 14.26 7.55 1.09
N THR A 389 13.32 7.66 2.04
CA THR A 389 13.60 7.49 3.47
C THR A 389 12.67 6.43 4.04
N ALA A 390 13.22 5.39 4.67
CA ALA A 390 12.45 4.27 5.24
C ALA A 390 11.44 3.66 4.23
N ALA A 391 11.91 3.41 3.00
CA ALA A 391 11.10 2.96 1.86
C ALA A 391 9.93 3.87 1.48
N LYS A 392 9.98 5.17 1.83
CA LYS A 392 8.98 6.16 1.44
C LYS A 392 9.55 7.14 0.43
N VAL A 393 8.77 7.41 -0.62
CA VAL A 393 9.08 8.42 -1.65
C VAL A 393 7.99 9.50 -1.62
N ALA A 394 8.39 10.77 -1.65
CA ALA A 394 7.48 11.90 -1.76
C ALA A 394 7.42 12.36 -3.22
N LEU A 395 6.21 12.50 -3.75
CA LEU A 395 5.93 12.95 -5.11
C LEU A 395 5.24 14.32 -5.06
N GLY A 396 5.81 15.30 -5.77
CA GLY A 396 5.19 16.58 -6.05
C GLY A 396 4.24 16.53 -7.26
N LEU A 397 3.46 17.60 -7.45
CA LEU A 397 2.57 17.74 -8.60
C LEU A 397 3.36 17.71 -9.92
N GLY A 398 2.93 16.86 -10.85
CA GLY A 398 3.58 16.69 -12.15
C GLY A 398 4.92 15.95 -12.15
N ASP A 399 5.39 15.46 -11.00
CA ASP A 399 6.61 14.63 -10.94
C ASP A 399 6.41 13.33 -11.73
N ASP A 400 7.45 12.85 -12.41
CA ASP A 400 7.50 11.53 -13.04
C ASP A 400 8.68 10.77 -12.46
N VAL A 401 8.40 9.75 -11.62
CA VAL A 401 9.40 9.07 -10.80
C VAL A 401 9.38 7.56 -11.07
N THR A 402 10.57 7.01 -11.28
CA THR A 402 10.81 5.57 -11.37
C THR A 402 11.58 5.09 -10.15
N CYS A 403 10.99 4.17 -9.38
CA CYS A 403 11.58 3.53 -8.22
C CYS A 403 11.96 2.09 -8.54
N THR A 404 13.22 1.74 -8.31
CA THR A 404 13.78 0.40 -8.56
C THR A 404 14.17 -0.27 -7.26
N ILE A 405 13.86 -1.56 -7.15
CA ILE A 405 14.41 -2.45 -6.11
C ILE A 405 15.06 -3.67 -6.77
N THR A 406 16.23 -4.04 -6.27
CA THR A 406 16.98 -5.21 -6.76
C THR A 406 16.97 -6.28 -5.69
N ASN A 407 16.70 -7.53 -6.06
CA ASN A 407 16.89 -8.65 -5.14
C ASN A 407 17.96 -9.56 -5.69
N ASP A 408 18.84 -9.95 -4.79
CA ASP A 408 19.96 -10.85 -5.07
C ASP A 408 19.69 -12.20 -4.45
N ASP A 409 19.95 -13.29 -5.17
CA ASP A 409 19.77 -14.61 -4.61
C ASP A 409 20.79 -14.90 -3.49
N GLN A 410 20.35 -15.63 -2.47
CA GLN A 410 21.21 -16.00 -1.37
C GLN A 410 21.92 -17.31 -1.67
N GLN A 411 23.23 -17.32 -1.46
CA GLN A 411 24.01 -18.55 -1.49
C GLN A 411 23.53 -19.53 -0.41
N GLY A 412 23.42 -20.81 -0.76
CA GLY A 412 23.17 -21.88 0.19
C GLY A 412 24.43 -22.26 0.96
N LYS A 413 24.28 -23.15 1.94
CA LYS A 413 25.38 -23.77 2.69
C LYS A 413 25.19 -25.27 2.73
N LEU A 414 26.29 -26.00 2.50
CA LEU A 414 26.34 -27.44 2.58
C LEU A 414 27.48 -27.88 3.50
N THR A 415 27.14 -28.75 4.45
CA THR A 415 28.07 -29.40 5.37
C THR A 415 27.94 -30.92 5.18
N LEU A 416 29.06 -31.63 5.17
CA LEU A 416 29.10 -33.09 5.08
C LEU A 416 29.60 -33.64 6.42
N ASP A 417 29.00 -34.70 6.92
CA ASP A 417 29.21 -35.22 8.27
C ASP A 417 29.39 -36.75 8.22
N LYS A 418 30.46 -37.24 8.86
CA LYS A 418 30.80 -38.66 8.92
C LYS A 418 30.63 -39.16 10.34
N ILE A 419 29.70 -40.09 10.52
CA ILE A 419 29.60 -40.85 11.76
C ILE A 419 30.27 -42.21 11.55
N LEU A 420 31.12 -42.61 12.48
CA LEU A 420 31.75 -43.93 12.50
C LEU A 420 31.39 -44.65 13.79
N ILE A 421 30.87 -45.87 13.66
CA ILE A 421 30.51 -46.75 14.77
C ILE A 421 31.47 -47.94 14.72
N ASN A 422 32.13 -48.22 15.85
CA ASN A 422 33.11 -49.29 16.02
C ASN A 422 32.73 -50.13 17.27
N ASP A 423 31.50 -50.63 17.33
CA ASP A 423 31.00 -51.38 18.49
C ASP A 423 31.26 -52.90 18.40
N ASN A 424 31.71 -53.38 17.24
CA ASN A 424 32.05 -54.78 16.96
C ASN A 424 33.56 -55.06 16.85
N GLY A 425 34.42 -54.20 17.40
CA GLY A 425 35.88 -54.39 17.45
C GLY A 425 36.65 -53.82 16.26
N GLY A 426 35.99 -52.98 15.45
CA GLY A 426 36.60 -52.16 14.41
C GLY A 426 37.61 -51.16 14.96
N THR A 427 38.58 -50.80 14.12
CA THR A 427 39.73 -49.97 14.52
C THR A 427 40.01 -48.83 13.55
N LEU A 428 39.20 -48.69 12.49
CA LEU A 428 39.33 -47.56 11.57
C LEU A 428 38.95 -46.25 12.26
N THR A 429 39.46 -45.15 11.72
CA THR A 429 39.11 -43.77 12.11
C THR A 429 38.27 -43.12 11.01
N SER A 430 37.42 -42.16 11.36
CA SER A 430 36.51 -41.50 10.41
C SER A 430 37.26 -40.80 9.26
N GLY A 431 38.50 -40.34 9.49
CA GLY A 431 39.41 -39.83 8.45
C GLY A 431 39.80 -40.85 7.36
N THR A 432 39.39 -42.12 7.46
CA THR A 432 39.55 -43.12 6.38
C THR A 432 38.72 -42.76 5.14
N TRP A 433 37.59 -42.07 5.33
CA TRP A 433 36.69 -41.68 4.26
C TRP A 433 36.86 -40.20 3.91
N THR A 434 36.91 -39.91 2.62
CA THR A 434 36.76 -38.55 2.09
C THR A 434 35.32 -38.37 1.62
N LEU A 435 34.61 -37.40 2.19
CA LEU A 435 33.26 -37.04 1.75
C LEU A 435 33.33 -36.04 0.61
N LYS A 436 32.40 -36.15 -0.34
CA LYS A 436 32.33 -35.25 -1.50
C LYS A 436 30.88 -34.94 -1.89
N ALA A 437 30.63 -33.68 -2.24
CA ALA A 437 29.39 -33.22 -2.85
C ALA A 437 29.70 -32.47 -4.15
N THR A 438 29.26 -33.02 -5.28
CA THR A 438 29.48 -32.42 -6.61
C THR A 438 28.19 -31.82 -7.15
N ASN A 439 28.19 -30.53 -7.50
CA ASN A 439 27.01 -29.92 -8.12
C ASN A 439 26.76 -30.50 -9.51
N THR A 440 25.64 -31.19 -9.70
CA THR A 440 25.24 -31.81 -10.97
C THR A 440 24.40 -30.88 -11.84
N THR A 441 23.81 -29.84 -11.26
CA THR A 441 23.07 -28.80 -12.00
C THR A 441 24.02 -27.79 -12.66
N ASN A 442 25.17 -27.52 -12.02
CA ASN A 442 26.13 -26.51 -12.44
C ASN A 442 27.58 -26.96 -12.15
N ALA A 443 28.13 -27.77 -13.06
CA ALA A 443 29.42 -28.47 -12.91
C ALA A 443 30.67 -27.56 -12.83
N ALA A 444 30.51 -26.24 -12.93
CA ALA A 444 31.61 -25.27 -12.85
C ALA A 444 32.02 -24.90 -11.41
N THR A 445 31.34 -25.43 -10.39
CA THR A 445 31.66 -25.17 -8.98
C THR A 445 32.62 -26.21 -8.41
N THR A 446 33.54 -25.77 -7.55
CA THR A 446 34.41 -26.69 -6.81
C THR A 446 33.56 -27.57 -5.90
N PRO A 447 33.69 -28.91 -5.96
CA PRO A 447 32.98 -29.80 -5.05
C PRO A 447 33.25 -29.45 -3.59
N VAL A 448 32.24 -29.63 -2.72
CA VAL A 448 32.48 -29.68 -1.28
C VAL A 448 33.20 -30.99 -1.02
N SER A 449 34.39 -30.96 -0.42
CA SER A 449 35.14 -32.18 -0.12
C SER A 449 35.99 -32.05 1.12
N GLY A 450 36.12 -33.13 1.88
CA GLY A 450 37.01 -33.19 3.03
C GLY A 450 36.91 -34.50 3.79
N ASN A 451 37.85 -34.71 4.69
CA ASN A 451 37.78 -35.78 5.68
C ASN A 451 37.11 -35.21 6.92
N ASP A 452 36.29 -36.03 7.58
CA ASP A 452 35.70 -35.65 8.84
C ASP A 452 36.33 -36.48 9.97
N ASP A 453 37.19 -35.85 10.76
CA ASP A 453 38.07 -36.52 11.72
C ASP A 453 37.47 -36.65 13.13
N ASN A 454 36.19 -36.28 13.33
CA ASN A 454 35.56 -36.31 14.65
C ASN A 454 34.14 -36.93 14.67
N PRO A 455 34.03 -38.26 14.88
CA PRO A 455 32.75 -38.95 14.84
C PRO A 455 31.82 -38.63 16.04
N ASP A 456 32.35 -38.06 17.13
CA ASP A 456 31.60 -37.84 18.40
C ASP A 456 31.20 -36.37 18.65
N ALA A 457 31.80 -35.39 17.95
CA ALA A 457 31.52 -33.96 18.16
C ALA A 457 30.80 -33.27 16.98
N GLY A 458 30.39 -34.05 15.97
CA GLY A 458 29.83 -33.56 14.71
C GLY A 458 30.90 -33.13 13.71
N SER A 459 30.44 -32.75 12.50
CA SER A 459 31.32 -32.48 11.36
C SER A 459 32.45 -31.50 11.62
N THR A 460 33.66 -31.93 11.26
CA THR A 460 34.86 -31.10 11.15
C THR A 460 35.02 -30.44 9.78
N ILE A 461 34.19 -30.81 8.80
CA ILE A 461 34.16 -30.16 7.49
C ILE A 461 33.39 -28.84 7.64
N ALA A 462 34.06 -27.72 7.38
CA ALA A 462 33.43 -26.42 7.49
C ALA A 462 32.26 -26.27 6.50
N ALA A 463 31.17 -25.67 6.98
CA ALA A 463 30.02 -25.32 6.14
C ALA A 463 30.50 -24.50 4.93
N THR A 464 30.29 -25.04 3.74
CA THR A 464 30.75 -24.42 2.50
C THR A 464 29.60 -23.69 1.84
N ASN A 465 29.86 -22.46 1.44
CA ASN A 465 28.96 -21.66 0.64
C ASN A 465 28.82 -22.27 -0.76
N VAL A 466 27.60 -22.59 -1.17
CA VAL A 466 27.32 -23.31 -2.41
C VAL A 466 26.15 -22.67 -3.17
N ASN A 467 26.19 -22.71 -4.49
CA ASN A 467 25.06 -22.24 -5.31
C ASN A 467 23.87 -23.18 -5.12
N ALA A 468 22.65 -22.67 -5.28
CA ALA A 468 21.47 -23.53 -5.33
C ALA A 468 21.56 -24.52 -6.49
N GLY A 469 21.03 -25.71 -6.28
CA GLY A 469 21.09 -26.81 -7.24
C GLY A 469 21.18 -28.18 -6.58
N THR A 470 21.31 -29.20 -7.40
CA THR A 470 21.40 -30.60 -6.97
C THR A 470 22.87 -31.00 -6.82
N TYR A 471 23.18 -31.68 -5.71
CA TYR A 471 24.51 -32.13 -5.35
C TYR A 471 24.52 -33.65 -5.22
N LYS A 472 25.43 -34.30 -5.93
CA LYS A 472 25.72 -35.73 -5.79
C LYS A 472 26.65 -35.95 -4.61
N LEU A 473 26.19 -36.71 -3.63
CA LEU A 473 26.90 -37.11 -2.41
C LEU A 473 27.64 -38.42 -2.64
N GLU A 474 28.92 -38.42 -2.28
CA GLU A 474 29.84 -39.55 -2.43
C GLU A 474 30.69 -39.68 -1.16
N GLU A 475 30.99 -40.91 -0.75
CA GLU A 475 32.08 -41.21 0.18
C GLU A 475 33.12 -42.07 -0.55
N ASP A 476 34.40 -41.78 -0.33
CA ASP A 476 35.53 -42.49 -0.95
C ASP A 476 36.49 -43.00 0.15
N PRO A 477 36.75 -44.33 0.23
CA PRO A 477 36.25 -45.39 -0.64
C PRO A 477 34.77 -45.72 -0.39
N ALA A 478 34.03 -45.94 -1.49
CA ALA A 478 32.60 -46.26 -1.45
C ALA A 478 32.26 -47.60 -0.74
N THR A 479 33.25 -48.48 -0.60
CA THR A 479 33.12 -49.72 0.16
C THR A 479 34.37 -49.97 0.97
N THR A 480 34.22 -50.30 2.24
CA THR A 480 35.33 -50.63 3.14
C THR A 480 35.08 -52.00 3.76
N ALA A 481 36.07 -52.90 3.67
CA ALA A 481 35.92 -54.27 4.14
C ALA A 481 35.58 -54.30 5.65
N GLY A 482 34.52 -55.04 6.01
CA GLY A 482 34.06 -55.15 7.39
C GLY A 482 33.23 -53.97 7.89
N TYR A 483 32.91 -52.98 7.05
CA TYR A 483 32.05 -51.84 7.41
C TYR A 483 30.87 -51.73 6.46
N THR A 484 29.71 -51.34 6.99
CA THR A 484 28.48 -51.11 6.21
C THR A 484 28.14 -49.64 6.27
N ALA A 485 27.98 -49.01 5.09
CA ALA A 485 27.54 -47.63 4.99
C ALA A 485 26.01 -47.52 5.03
N SER A 486 25.50 -46.50 5.72
CA SER A 486 24.09 -46.13 5.65
C SER A 486 23.77 -45.41 4.34
N ALA A 487 22.48 -45.25 4.06
CA ALA A 487 22.07 -44.20 3.14
C ALA A 487 22.41 -42.82 3.72
N TRP A 488 22.64 -41.84 2.84
CA TRP A 488 22.79 -40.44 3.23
C TRP A 488 21.48 -39.91 3.80
N THR A 489 21.58 -39.15 4.89
CA THR A 489 20.46 -38.39 5.46
C THR A 489 20.84 -36.92 5.50
N CYS A 490 19.92 -36.02 5.15
CA CYS A 490 20.21 -34.59 5.15
C CYS A 490 19.17 -33.82 5.96
N ILE A 491 19.59 -32.79 6.68
CA ILE A 491 18.75 -31.95 7.53
C ILE A 491 19.03 -30.49 7.20
N ASP A 492 17.96 -29.70 7.04
CA ASP A 492 18.06 -28.25 7.04
C ASP A 492 18.26 -27.79 8.48
N THR A 493 19.46 -27.30 8.78
CA THR A 493 19.87 -26.88 10.12
C THR A 493 19.13 -25.63 10.62
N THR A 494 18.47 -24.89 9.72
CA THR A 494 17.69 -23.70 10.07
C THR A 494 16.31 -24.09 10.60
N THR A 495 15.66 -25.07 9.97
CA THR A 495 14.29 -25.52 10.31
C THR A 495 14.26 -26.82 11.10
N ASN A 496 15.39 -27.52 11.19
CA ASN A 496 15.53 -28.85 11.77
C ASN A 496 14.60 -29.90 11.13
N THR A 497 14.44 -29.81 9.80
CA THR A 497 13.60 -30.72 9.01
C THR A 497 14.45 -31.53 8.05
N SER A 498 14.03 -32.77 7.78
CA SER A 498 14.67 -33.63 6.78
C SER A 498 14.61 -32.98 5.39
N VAL A 499 15.71 -33.10 4.65
CA VAL A 499 15.80 -32.77 3.22
C VAL A 499 15.88 -34.08 2.46
N ASP A 500 15.04 -34.24 1.44
CA ASP A 500 14.96 -35.48 0.69
C ASP A 500 16.26 -35.77 -0.05
N VAL A 501 16.73 -37.01 0.09
CA VAL A 501 17.89 -37.54 -0.64
C VAL A 501 17.42 -38.69 -1.50
N THR A 502 17.63 -38.59 -2.80
CA THR A 502 17.27 -39.64 -3.76
C THR A 502 18.48 -39.98 -4.62
N ASN A 503 18.82 -41.26 -4.77
CA ASN A 503 20.00 -41.69 -5.52
C ASN A 503 21.33 -41.03 -5.06
N SER A 504 21.47 -40.79 -3.76
CA SER A 504 22.55 -40.01 -3.16
C SER A 504 22.68 -38.59 -3.72
N GLU A 505 21.57 -37.98 -4.15
CA GLU A 505 21.50 -36.59 -4.57
C GLU A 505 20.60 -35.80 -3.62
N VAL A 506 21.07 -34.62 -3.24
CA VAL A 506 20.34 -33.65 -2.41
C VAL A 506 20.18 -32.34 -3.18
N THR A 507 19.01 -31.70 -3.11
CA THR A 507 18.79 -30.39 -3.74
C THR A 507 18.85 -29.31 -2.67
N ILE A 508 19.72 -28.33 -2.89
CA ILE A 508 19.92 -27.18 -2.01
C ILE A 508 19.20 -25.98 -2.65
N ALA A 509 18.21 -25.45 -1.95
CA ALA A 509 17.50 -24.24 -2.37
C ALA A 509 18.31 -22.96 -2.04
N ASN A 510 17.92 -21.83 -2.63
CA ASN A 510 18.53 -20.53 -2.34
C ASN A 510 18.49 -20.21 -0.84
N GLY A 511 19.64 -19.82 -0.28
CA GLY A 511 19.80 -19.48 1.14
C GLY A 511 19.65 -20.66 2.11
N GLN A 512 19.46 -21.89 1.62
CA GLN A 512 19.24 -23.06 2.46
C GLN A 512 20.54 -23.53 3.13
N ASN A 513 20.48 -23.98 4.39
CA ASN A 513 21.65 -24.46 5.14
C ASN A 513 21.49 -25.93 5.54
N VAL A 514 22.13 -26.81 4.79
CA VAL A 514 21.94 -28.27 4.88
C VAL A 514 23.19 -28.94 5.42
N ILE A 515 22.99 -29.88 6.36
CA ILE A 515 23.99 -30.87 6.75
C ILE A 515 23.57 -32.23 6.20
N CYS A 516 24.50 -32.98 5.61
CA CYS A 516 24.28 -34.32 5.11
C CYS A 516 25.22 -35.30 5.81
N THR A 517 24.65 -36.34 6.41
CA THR A 517 25.36 -37.31 7.24
C THR A 517 25.32 -38.70 6.60
N VAL A 518 26.48 -39.39 6.63
CA VAL A 518 26.60 -40.82 6.30
C VAL A 518 27.29 -41.57 7.43
N ASN A 519 26.71 -42.72 7.81
CA ASN A 519 27.17 -43.54 8.92
C ASN A 519 27.87 -44.77 8.38
N ASN A 520 29.03 -45.13 8.94
CA ASN A 520 29.65 -46.43 8.69
C ASN A 520 29.71 -47.18 10.01
N ASP A 521 29.22 -48.41 9.97
CA ASP A 521 29.12 -49.29 11.14
C ASP A 521 29.92 -50.56 10.90
N ASP A 522 30.71 -50.97 11.88
CA ASP A 522 31.54 -52.16 11.76
C ASP A 522 30.68 -53.43 11.88
N GLN A 523 30.97 -54.42 11.05
CA GLN A 523 30.16 -55.63 10.97
C GLN A 523 30.58 -56.63 12.05
N THR A 524 29.60 -57.10 12.82
CA THR A 524 29.81 -58.13 13.83
C THR A 524 30.47 -59.39 13.27
N ALA A 525 31.33 -60.03 14.05
CA ALA A 525 31.94 -61.31 13.73
C ALA A 525 31.20 -62.43 14.46
N HIS A 526 31.42 -63.69 14.07
CA HIS A 526 30.74 -64.82 14.67
C HIS A 526 31.70 -65.97 14.97
N LEU A 527 31.62 -66.54 16.18
CA LEU A 527 32.51 -67.61 16.62
C LEU A 527 31.72 -68.80 17.16
N LYS A 528 32.04 -69.98 16.63
CA LYS A 528 31.47 -71.27 17.02
C LYS A 528 32.53 -72.22 17.53
N LEU A 529 32.34 -72.84 18.69
CA LEU A 529 33.20 -73.90 19.21
C LEU A 529 32.48 -75.25 19.16
N VAL A 530 33.17 -76.26 18.64
CA VAL A 530 32.65 -77.61 18.46
C VAL A 530 33.57 -78.60 19.16
N LYS A 531 32.96 -79.53 19.90
CA LYS A 531 33.69 -80.63 20.53
C LYS A 531 33.46 -81.92 19.76
N THR A 532 34.55 -82.63 19.47
CA THR A 532 34.52 -84.03 19.03
C THR A 532 35.42 -84.89 19.92
N ILE A 533 35.13 -86.19 19.99
CA ILE A 533 35.87 -87.15 20.81
C ILE A 533 36.12 -88.41 20.00
N THR A 534 37.32 -88.96 20.17
CA THR A 534 37.71 -90.30 19.75
C THR A 534 37.91 -91.14 21.02
N ASN A 535 37.18 -92.25 21.15
CA ASN A 535 37.25 -93.18 22.30
C ASN A 535 37.72 -94.55 21.79
N ASN A 536 38.97 -94.64 21.34
CA ASN A 536 39.53 -95.86 20.74
C ASN A 536 40.39 -96.68 21.72
N ASN A 537 40.65 -96.16 22.92
CA ASN A 537 41.44 -96.79 24.00
C ASN A 537 40.62 -97.14 25.26
N GLY A 538 39.28 -97.18 25.15
CA GLY A 538 38.37 -97.62 26.22
C GLY A 538 37.78 -96.50 27.09
N GLY A 539 38.00 -95.23 26.74
CA GLY A 539 37.34 -94.08 27.34
C GLY A 539 35.84 -94.06 27.09
N THR A 540 35.08 -93.47 28.02
CA THR A 540 33.60 -93.42 27.98
C THR A 540 33.03 -92.01 28.02
N ALA A 541 33.88 -90.99 27.96
CA ALA A 541 33.43 -89.61 28.04
C ALA A 541 32.66 -89.19 26.77
N THR A 542 31.75 -88.25 26.94
CA THR A 542 30.84 -87.72 25.93
C THR A 542 31.13 -86.25 25.68
N VAL A 543 30.73 -85.69 24.53
CA VAL A 543 31.08 -84.31 24.14
C VAL A 543 30.57 -83.25 25.12
N THR A 544 29.58 -83.60 25.96
CA THR A 544 29.03 -82.74 27.01
C THR A 544 29.87 -82.68 28.29
N ASP A 545 30.87 -83.56 28.43
CA ASP A 545 31.80 -83.56 29.58
C ASP A 545 32.88 -82.49 29.48
N TRP A 546 32.94 -81.77 28.35
CA TRP A 546 33.88 -80.67 28.13
C TRP A 546 33.17 -79.32 28.15
N THR A 547 33.79 -78.37 28.84
CA THR A 547 33.49 -76.96 28.67
C THR A 547 34.52 -76.36 27.72
N LEU A 548 34.06 -75.79 26.62
CA LEU A 548 34.87 -75.06 25.64
C LEU A 548 34.86 -73.58 26.02
N THR A 549 35.99 -72.92 25.88
CA THR A 549 36.12 -71.48 26.16
C THR A 549 36.98 -70.83 25.10
N ALA A 550 36.52 -69.71 24.55
CA ALA A 550 37.34 -68.78 23.76
C ALA A 550 37.43 -67.46 24.51
N THR A 551 38.61 -67.14 25.03
CA THR A 551 38.87 -65.89 25.73
C THR A 551 39.41 -64.85 24.76
N GLY A 552 38.73 -63.70 24.67
CA GLY A 552 39.08 -62.62 23.76
C GLY A 552 38.21 -61.39 24.02
N PRO A 553 38.02 -60.51 23.03
CA PRO A 553 37.14 -59.34 23.13
C PRO A 553 35.74 -59.67 23.67
N THR A 554 35.11 -60.73 23.14
CA THR A 554 33.84 -61.27 23.65
C THR A 554 34.03 -62.71 24.12
N THR A 555 34.24 -62.92 25.42
CA THR A 555 34.47 -64.28 25.93
C THR A 555 33.22 -65.16 25.81
N ILE A 556 33.34 -66.29 25.12
CA ILE A 556 32.30 -67.32 25.02
C ILE A 556 32.75 -68.59 25.74
N SER A 557 31.83 -69.24 26.46
CA SER A 557 32.14 -70.44 27.23
C SER A 557 30.91 -71.31 27.44
N GLY A 558 31.01 -72.60 27.17
CA GLY A 558 29.88 -73.52 27.32
C GLY A 558 30.14 -74.90 26.75
N ILE A 559 29.05 -75.63 26.54
CA ILE A 559 29.08 -77.00 26.03
C ILE A 559 28.80 -76.97 24.53
N THR A 560 29.42 -77.88 23.76
CA THR A 560 29.18 -77.98 22.32
C THR A 560 27.69 -78.11 21.98
N GLY A 561 27.25 -77.43 20.93
CA GLY A 561 25.85 -77.46 20.47
C GLY A 561 24.88 -76.59 21.27
N THR A 562 25.33 -75.88 22.31
CA THR A 562 24.55 -74.83 22.95
C THR A 562 24.81 -73.48 22.28
N GLY A 563 23.87 -72.55 22.44
CA GLY A 563 24.07 -71.17 21.99
C GLY A 563 25.22 -70.47 22.71
N ASP A 564 25.73 -70.97 23.84
CA ASP A 564 26.82 -70.33 24.59
C ASP A 564 28.19 -70.41 23.93
N VAL A 565 28.34 -71.28 22.93
CA VAL A 565 29.54 -71.46 22.12
C VAL A 565 29.26 -71.25 20.63
N ASP A 566 28.18 -70.57 20.28
CA ASP A 566 27.75 -70.26 18.92
C ASP A 566 27.09 -68.86 18.93
N LYS A 567 27.93 -67.81 18.91
CA LYS A 567 27.50 -66.42 19.13
C LYS A 567 28.22 -65.43 18.23
N ASP A 568 27.56 -64.30 18.02
CA ASP A 568 28.23 -63.08 17.57
C ASP A 568 29.21 -62.59 18.64
N VAL A 569 30.39 -62.17 18.17
CA VAL A 569 31.52 -61.75 18.98
C VAL A 569 32.20 -60.54 18.33
N ASN A 570 32.88 -59.73 19.12
CA ASN A 570 33.67 -58.63 18.56
C ASN A 570 34.87 -59.20 17.81
N ALA A 571 35.22 -58.58 16.68
CA ALA A 571 36.43 -58.94 15.96
C ALA A 571 37.67 -58.78 16.84
N GLY A 572 38.66 -59.63 16.63
CA GLY A 572 39.93 -59.58 17.35
C GLY A 572 40.52 -60.96 17.60
N SER A 573 41.44 -61.01 18.56
CA SER A 573 42.19 -62.23 18.87
C SER A 573 41.53 -63.01 20.01
N TYR A 574 41.34 -64.32 19.80
CA TYR A 574 40.77 -65.24 20.78
C TYR A 574 41.78 -66.35 21.12
N THR A 575 41.84 -66.73 22.39
CA THR A 575 42.60 -67.89 22.86
C THR A 575 41.64 -69.02 23.20
N LEU A 576 41.80 -70.17 22.55
CA LEU A 576 40.95 -71.33 22.69
C LEU A 576 41.46 -72.23 23.81
N SER A 577 40.54 -72.68 24.66
CA SER A 577 40.83 -73.63 25.73
C SER A 577 39.64 -74.55 25.96
N GLU A 578 39.91 -75.67 26.61
CA GLU A 578 38.88 -76.62 27.03
C GLU A 578 39.22 -77.18 28.41
N THR A 579 38.19 -77.51 29.19
CA THR A 579 38.31 -78.23 30.45
C THR A 579 37.43 -79.46 30.40
N GLY A 580 37.97 -80.63 30.74
CA GLY A 580 37.24 -81.90 30.69
C GLY A 580 37.96 -83.02 31.47
N PRO A 581 37.51 -84.27 31.32
CA PRO A 581 38.03 -85.42 32.06
C PRO A 581 39.52 -85.67 31.79
N ALA A 582 40.23 -86.16 32.82
CA ALA A 582 41.63 -86.58 32.68
C ALA A 582 41.76 -87.80 31.76
N GLY A 583 42.93 -87.95 31.12
CA GLY A 583 43.20 -89.08 30.23
C GLY A 583 42.87 -88.83 28.76
N TYR A 584 42.62 -87.58 28.35
CA TYR A 584 42.37 -87.19 26.96
C TYR A 584 43.40 -86.14 26.48
N VAL A 585 43.74 -86.13 25.19
CA VAL A 585 44.59 -85.10 24.56
C VAL A 585 43.84 -84.49 23.38
N GLY A 586 43.72 -83.15 23.37
CA GLY A 586 42.97 -82.40 22.36
C GLY A 586 43.85 -81.70 21.32
N THR A 587 43.35 -81.53 20.10
CA THR A 587 43.94 -80.65 19.08
C THR A 587 42.86 -79.79 18.44
N TRP A 588 43.09 -78.49 18.37
CA TRP A 588 42.19 -77.51 17.76
C TRP A 588 42.41 -77.39 16.25
N SER A 589 41.32 -77.29 15.50
CA SER A 589 41.31 -76.94 14.07
C SER A 589 40.16 -75.98 13.81
N CYS A 590 40.41 -74.88 13.10
CA CYS A 590 39.40 -73.86 12.83
C CYS A 590 39.21 -73.65 11.32
N VAL A 591 37.99 -73.32 10.91
CA VAL A 591 37.64 -72.98 9.53
C VAL A 591 36.77 -71.73 9.48
N ASN A 592 36.85 -70.98 8.38
CA ASN A 592 35.93 -69.88 8.11
C ASN A 592 34.58 -70.40 7.56
N ALA A 593 33.64 -69.50 7.27
CA ALA A 593 32.34 -69.86 6.67
C ALA A 593 32.45 -70.60 5.31
N ALA A 594 33.52 -70.37 4.55
CA ALA A 594 33.77 -71.05 3.28
C ALA A 594 34.43 -72.43 3.45
N GLY A 595 34.83 -72.80 4.67
CA GLY A 595 35.53 -74.05 4.98
C GLY A 595 37.06 -73.94 4.87
N ASP A 596 37.61 -72.76 4.61
CA ASP A 596 39.06 -72.58 4.54
C ASP A 596 39.67 -72.61 5.94
N PRO A 597 40.86 -73.23 6.11
CA PRO A 597 41.54 -73.27 7.40
C PRO A 597 41.86 -71.89 7.96
N VAL A 598 41.47 -71.65 9.22
CA VAL A 598 41.90 -70.49 10.03
C VAL A 598 43.10 -70.93 10.86
N THR A 599 44.17 -70.13 10.82
CA THR A 599 45.41 -70.46 11.52
C THR A 599 45.21 -70.45 13.04
N VAL A 600 45.50 -71.59 13.68
CA VAL A 600 45.59 -71.73 15.13
C VAL A 600 47.07 -71.69 15.51
N ASN A 601 47.48 -70.70 16.31
CA ASN A 601 48.87 -70.55 16.70
C ASN A 601 49.26 -71.55 17.82
N ALA A 602 50.56 -71.59 18.18
CA ALA A 602 51.10 -72.52 19.18
C ALA A 602 50.51 -72.38 20.60
N ASN A 603 49.83 -71.27 20.89
CA ASN A 603 49.14 -71.00 22.16
C ASN A 603 47.62 -71.16 22.02
N ASN A 604 47.14 -71.90 21.00
CA ASN A 604 45.73 -72.03 20.65
C ASN A 604 45.03 -70.70 20.35
N GLY A 605 45.77 -69.69 19.90
CA GLY A 605 45.23 -68.39 19.51
C GLY A 605 44.77 -68.36 18.06
N ILE A 606 43.65 -67.68 17.83
CA ILE A 606 43.08 -67.38 16.51
C ILE A 606 42.79 -65.88 16.40
N THR A 607 42.64 -65.37 15.17
CA THR A 607 42.14 -64.02 14.91
C THR A 607 40.86 -64.14 14.07
N VAL A 608 39.81 -63.47 14.54
CA VAL A 608 38.52 -63.38 13.85
C VAL A 608 38.36 -61.93 13.38
N ALA A 609 38.29 -61.71 12.07
CA ALA A 609 38.11 -60.39 11.47
C ALA A 609 36.63 -59.95 11.49
N LEU A 610 36.38 -58.66 11.24
CA LEU A 610 35.02 -58.12 11.06
C LEU A 610 34.27 -58.89 9.96
N ALA A 611 32.96 -59.06 10.13
CA ALA A 611 32.07 -59.86 9.27
C ALA A 611 32.48 -61.34 9.11
N GLN A 612 33.53 -61.83 9.78
CA GLN A 612 34.01 -63.19 9.63
C GLN A 612 33.26 -64.14 10.56
N SER A 613 32.80 -65.28 10.03
CA SER A 613 32.34 -66.40 10.84
C SER A 613 33.41 -67.49 10.89
N VAL A 614 33.80 -67.92 12.10
CA VAL A 614 34.81 -68.95 12.35
C VAL A 614 34.20 -70.08 13.18
N THR A 615 34.42 -71.32 12.76
CA THR A 615 34.10 -72.52 13.54
C THR A 615 35.39 -73.24 13.94
N CYS A 616 35.60 -73.41 15.23
CA CYS A 616 36.74 -74.10 15.81
C CYS A 616 36.32 -75.43 16.44
N THR A 617 36.91 -76.51 15.96
CA THR A 617 36.67 -77.86 16.47
C THR A 617 37.88 -78.34 17.26
N VAL A 618 37.66 -78.79 18.49
CA VAL A 618 38.66 -79.56 19.24
C VAL A 618 38.27 -81.03 19.22
N ASN A 619 39.18 -81.87 18.75
CA ASN A 619 39.04 -83.32 18.83
C ASN A 619 39.93 -83.86 19.93
N ASN A 620 39.33 -84.56 20.91
CA ASN A 620 40.12 -85.24 21.95
C ASN A 620 40.14 -86.74 21.73
N ASP A 621 41.33 -87.32 21.81
CA ASP A 621 41.53 -88.77 21.79
C ASP A 621 41.86 -89.27 23.20
N ASP A 622 41.29 -90.41 23.57
CA ASP A 622 41.56 -91.05 24.85
C ASP A 622 42.96 -91.66 24.85
N GLN A 623 43.70 -91.49 25.94
CA GLN A 623 45.05 -92.01 26.08
C GLN A 623 45.00 -93.50 26.44
N THR A 624 45.88 -94.29 25.82
CA THR A 624 46.04 -95.70 26.17
C THR A 624 46.43 -95.86 27.65
N ALA A 625 45.62 -96.60 28.41
CA ALA A 625 45.95 -96.93 29.79
C ALA A 625 47.02 -98.02 29.87
N HIS A 626 48.01 -97.85 30.77
CA HIS A 626 49.04 -98.84 31.02
C HIS A 626 48.85 -99.51 32.39
N LEU A 627 48.79 -100.84 32.41
CA LEU A 627 48.73 -101.64 33.63
C LEU A 627 50.00 -102.50 33.75
N LYS A 628 50.81 -102.26 34.79
CA LYS A 628 51.99 -103.05 35.12
C LYS A 628 51.73 -103.86 36.39
N LEU A 629 51.75 -105.19 36.26
CA LEU A 629 51.69 -106.10 37.39
C LEU A 629 53.11 -106.36 37.90
N VAL A 630 53.36 -106.14 39.19
CA VAL A 630 54.65 -106.40 39.84
C VAL A 630 54.47 -107.44 40.93
N LYS A 631 55.28 -108.51 40.89
CA LYS A 631 55.35 -109.50 41.96
C LYS A 631 56.60 -109.24 42.79
N THR A 632 56.41 -109.02 44.08
CA THR A 632 57.50 -109.01 45.06
C THR A 632 57.41 -110.26 45.91
N ILE A 633 58.55 -110.86 46.23
CA ILE A 633 58.65 -112.06 47.08
C ILE A 633 59.63 -111.78 48.20
N THR A 634 59.28 -112.18 49.40
CA THR A 634 60.13 -112.10 50.59
C THR A 634 60.37 -113.51 51.11
N ASN A 635 61.63 -113.97 51.06
CA ASN A 635 62.03 -115.33 51.47
C ASN A 635 62.83 -115.30 52.79
N ASN A 636 62.25 -114.75 53.85
CA ASN A 636 62.96 -114.53 55.11
C ASN A 636 63.10 -115.77 56.02
N ASN A 637 62.49 -116.92 55.67
CA ASN A 637 62.51 -118.16 56.47
C ASN A 637 62.95 -119.40 55.65
N GLY A 638 63.88 -119.24 54.70
CA GLY A 638 64.48 -120.37 53.95
C GLY A 638 63.78 -120.77 52.65
N GLY A 639 62.82 -119.98 52.15
CA GLY A 639 62.16 -120.21 50.86
C GLY A 639 63.09 -119.92 49.66
N THR A 640 62.94 -120.66 48.56
CA THR A 640 63.77 -120.52 47.34
C THR A 640 63.02 -119.90 46.15
N ALA A 641 61.75 -119.53 46.33
CA ALA A 641 60.89 -119.12 45.23
C ALA A 641 61.29 -117.75 44.64
N THR A 642 61.18 -117.60 43.33
CA THR A 642 61.60 -116.43 42.56
C THR A 642 60.42 -115.81 41.82
N VAL A 643 60.52 -114.54 41.39
CA VAL A 643 59.39 -113.82 40.76
C VAL A 643 58.80 -114.54 39.55
N THR A 644 59.59 -115.38 38.88
CA THR A 644 59.17 -116.20 37.73
C THR A 644 58.28 -117.39 38.09
N ASP A 645 58.18 -117.77 39.36
CA ASP A 645 57.33 -118.89 39.81
C ASP A 645 55.84 -118.51 39.85
N TRP A 646 55.50 -117.24 39.60
CA TRP A 646 54.12 -116.75 39.56
C TRP A 646 53.78 -116.24 38.17
N THR A 647 52.61 -116.63 37.66
CA THR A 647 51.97 -115.94 36.54
C THR A 647 51.09 -114.82 37.09
N LEU A 648 51.38 -113.58 36.71
CA LEU A 648 50.50 -112.46 37.04
C LEU A 648 49.42 -112.36 35.97
N THR A 649 48.16 -112.29 36.40
CA THR A 649 47.01 -112.07 35.54
C THR A 649 46.21 -110.90 36.09
N ALA A 650 45.90 -109.91 35.25
CA ALA A 650 44.84 -108.95 35.53
C ALA A 650 43.70 -109.18 34.55
N THR A 651 42.49 -109.34 35.09
CA THR A 651 41.29 -109.59 34.30
C THR A 651 40.44 -108.32 34.28
N GLY A 652 40.20 -107.80 33.08
CA GLY A 652 39.40 -106.60 32.78
C GLY A 652 38.88 -106.66 31.34
N PRO A 653 38.50 -105.52 30.71
CA PRO A 653 38.07 -105.47 29.30
C PRO A 653 39.10 -106.09 28.34
N THR A 654 40.39 -105.95 28.67
CA THR A 654 41.52 -106.68 28.08
C THR A 654 42.20 -107.50 29.17
N THR A 655 42.36 -108.80 28.95
CA THR A 655 43.09 -109.68 29.88
C THR A 655 44.58 -109.64 29.54
N ILE A 656 45.40 -109.18 30.49
CA ILE A 656 46.86 -109.25 30.36
C ILE A 656 47.41 -110.34 31.28
N ARG A 657 48.22 -111.21 30.70
CA ARG A 657 48.84 -112.37 31.36
C ARG A 657 50.31 -112.45 30.96
N GLY A 658 51.20 -112.52 31.94
CA GLY A 658 52.64 -112.59 31.67
C GLY A 658 53.46 -113.02 32.89
N SER A 659 54.70 -113.45 32.62
CA SER A 659 55.68 -113.78 33.67
C SER A 659 56.40 -112.51 34.12
N PRO A 660 56.60 -112.27 35.43
CA PRO A 660 57.31 -111.09 35.93
C PRO A 660 58.79 -111.08 35.48
N GLU A 661 59.29 -109.95 34.97
CA GLU A 661 60.72 -109.76 34.72
C GLU A 661 61.49 -109.41 36.02
N PRO A 662 62.72 -109.93 36.21
CA PRO A 662 63.53 -109.59 37.38
C PRO A 662 64.03 -108.14 37.31
N VAL A 663 63.64 -107.31 38.27
CA VAL A 663 64.20 -105.95 38.41
C VAL A 663 65.64 -106.08 38.92
N MET A 664 66.64 -105.64 38.14
CA MET A 664 68.03 -105.57 38.59
C MET A 664 68.14 -104.62 39.79
N SER A 665 68.65 -105.14 40.91
CA SER A 665 69.04 -104.35 42.08
C SER A 665 70.21 -103.41 41.70
N THR A 666 69.98 -102.10 41.72
CA THR A 666 71.07 -101.12 41.78
C THR A 666 71.52 -100.97 43.24
N ARG A 667 72.75 -101.38 43.54
CA ARG A 667 73.41 -101.04 44.82
C ARG A 667 73.62 -99.53 44.90
N THR A 668 73.39 -99.02 46.10
CA THR A 668 73.62 -97.67 46.60
C THR A 668 75.01 -97.11 46.27
N SER A 669 75.06 -95.80 45.94
CA SER A 669 76.21 -94.95 46.26
C SER A 669 75.73 -93.59 46.76
N THR A 670 76.10 -93.26 48.00
CA THR A 670 76.23 -91.90 48.56
C THR A 670 77.72 -91.76 48.90
N PRO A 671 78.40 -90.61 48.73
CA PRO A 671 78.15 -89.32 49.42
C PRO A 671 78.36 -88.10 48.46
N ALA A 672 78.26 -86.80 48.78
CA ALA A 672 78.54 -86.03 49.99
C ALA A 672 77.82 -84.65 50.01
N ARG A 673 77.68 -84.13 51.25
CA ARG A 673 77.23 -82.80 51.70
C ARG A 673 78.02 -81.62 51.09
N THR A 674 77.38 -80.45 50.96
CA THR A 674 77.85 -79.22 51.64
C THR A 674 76.75 -78.18 51.85
N ARG A 675 76.67 -77.78 53.14
CA ARG A 675 76.01 -76.66 53.84
C ARG A 675 74.57 -76.27 53.53
#